data_AF-A0A261QGK0-F1
#
_entry.id   AF-A0A261QGK0-F1
#
_cell.length_a   1.000
_cell.length_b   1.000
_cell.length_c   1.000
_cell.angle_alpha   90.00
_cell.angle_beta   90.00
_cell.angle_gamma   90.00
#
_symmetry.space_group_name_H-M   'P 1'
#
loop_
_entity.id
_entity.type
_entity.pdbx_description
1 polymer ?
#
loop_
_entity_poly.entity_id
_entity_poly.type
_entity_poly.pdbx_seq_one_letter_code
_entity_poly.pdbx_strand_id
1 'polypeptide(L)'
;MITIKEIQAIAIERGGKCLSESFDGWKYKLKWECELGHVWEATLSNVKYGKWCPICGRKNRGLKRRDTLENMQSLAVKKGGECISKSYQGNNKYLEWKCQENHIWQATPNTIKAGKWCPICGREKAGKKRRKLIEDMQKLAELKGGRCLSKVYSNMNTRLEWECQEGHRWSAFPSNVSNGKWCPYCKGKYRTLEDMRELAELKGGNCLSLEFKSMTKKLLWECSEGHRWESTPNSLFNSDTWCPICVGNARKDLAYCQSLAREKGGKCISKNYKSVDMKMLWECSNGHKFKITPYSVSKGVWCSICSKNINNLHEEKCRFIFESLFRKPFYKERKVLKGNLELDGYNAELDLAFEYNGIQHYEFNDYFHGNFMDFESQLERDKKKKLLCEEKGITLITIPYKVESDKGKVRFIKDELSRKGIVISNVEIDWTLFYRGYEPLKELIEIAKRKNGECLSLAYDGVDGKLFWRCKQGHVWESSPYQIKKGSWCPRCSGRQKTIEDMQKLAELKGGICLSTEYVNNSTKLRWQCSKGHIWDAIPASVQKGTWCPNCNGNKQYSLVDMINIARERNGECISIEYKNFASKLKWRCNRGHVWAATPASIVAGSWCKECLKPSIEDAMKIARKYGGECLSGSYIDSISKLKWRCESGHVWESILGNIKRGRWCPICNGLKNKQKK
;
A
#
# COMPACT_ATOMS: atom_id res chain seq x y z
N MET A 1 -44.57 19.12 65.39
CA MET A 1 -44.95 19.04 63.96
C MET A 1 -45.27 20.45 63.49
N ILE A 2 -44.69 20.91 62.37
CA ILE A 2 -45.03 22.22 61.80
C ILE A 2 -46.45 22.15 61.21
N THR A 3 -47.28 23.15 61.48
CA THR A 3 -48.66 23.25 60.97
C THR A 3 -48.73 23.99 59.64
N ILE A 4 -49.78 23.77 58.85
CA ILE A 4 -49.98 24.48 57.58
C ILE A 4 -50.09 26.02 57.76
N LYS A 5 -50.62 26.48 58.91
CA LYS A 5 -50.70 27.91 59.25
C LYS A 5 -49.32 28.54 59.44
N GLU A 6 -48.38 27.84 60.09
CA GLU A 6 -47.00 28.28 60.21
C GLU A 6 -46.27 28.32 58.86
N ILE A 7 -46.62 27.40 57.95
CA ILE A 7 -46.07 27.38 56.60
C ILE A 7 -46.59 28.56 55.75
N GLN A 8 -47.88 28.89 55.89
CA GLN A 8 -48.47 30.06 55.23
C GLN A 8 -47.81 31.36 55.72
N ALA A 9 -47.47 31.47 57.02
CA ALA A 9 -46.71 32.61 57.54
C ALA A 9 -45.31 32.74 56.93
N ILE A 10 -44.58 31.63 56.75
CA ILE A 10 -43.26 31.62 56.06
C ILE A 10 -43.40 32.11 54.61
N ALA A 11 -44.51 31.80 53.94
CA ALA A 11 -44.74 32.27 52.57
C ALA A 11 -44.90 33.80 52.52
N ILE A 12 -45.62 34.36 53.49
CA ILE A 12 -45.85 35.80 53.64
C ILE A 12 -44.53 36.53 53.91
N GLU A 13 -43.70 36.01 54.82
CA GLU A 13 -42.39 36.59 55.15
C GLU A 13 -41.46 36.69 53.93
N ARG A 14 -41.62 35.81 52.94
CA ARG A 14 -40.82 35.83 51.69
C ARG A 14 -41.48 36.61 50.56
N GLY A 15 -42.53 37.38 50.84
CA GLY A 15 -43.23 38.21 49.85
C GLY A 15 -44.07 37.36 48.90
N GLY A 16 -44.97 36.54 49.45
CA GLY A 16 -45.99 35.81 48.69
C GLY A 16 -46.90 34.97 49.56
N LYS A 17 -47.48 33.90 49.03
CA LYS A 17 -48.46 33.06 49.74
C LYS A 17 -48.30 31.57 49.42
N CYS A 18 -48.62 30.72 50.40
CA CYS A 18 -48.74 29.28 50.21
C CYS A 18 -50.21 29.00 49.89
N LEU A 19 -50.47 28.35 48.75
CA LEU A 19 -51.80 28.02 48.23
C LEU A 19 -52.28 26.63 48.66
N SER A 20 -51.45 25.86 49.38
CA SER A 20 -51.82 24.53 49.86
C SER A 20 -52.59 24.62 51.20
N GLU A 21 -53.64 23.81 51.33
CA GLU A 21 -54.55 23.79 52.49
C GLU A 21 -54.20 22.73 53.55
N SER A 22 -53.41 21.71 53.18
CA SER A 22 -52.90 20.68 54.09
C SER A 22 -51.39 20.50 53.96
N PHE A 23 -50.76 19.93 55.00
CA PHE A 23 -49.34 19.59 55.01
C PHE A 23 -49.13 18.14 55.46
N ASP A 24 -48.89 17.26 54.48
CA ASP A 24 -48.75 15.82 54.72
C ASP A 24 -47.29 15.41 55.02
N GLY A 25 -46.40 16.40 55.24
CA GLY A 25 -45.02 16.20 55.66
C GLY A 25 -43.96 16.81 54.73
N TRP A 26 -42.72 16.91 55.23
CA TRP A 26 -41.63 17.69 54.64
C TRP A 26 -41.15 17.25 53.25
N LYS A 27 -41.49 16.02 52.86
CA LYS A 27 -41.14 15.45 51.55
C LYS A 27 -42.15 15.82 50.46
N TYR A 28 -43.35 16.25 50.84
CA TYR A 28 -44.41 16.62 49.91
C TYR A 28 -44.27 18.07 49.47
N LYS A 29 -44.67 18.33 48.23
CA LYS A 29 -44.61 19.67 47.64
C LYS A 29 -45.87 20.44 47.98
N LEU A 30 -45.68 21.71 48.28
CA LEU A 30 -46.74 22.68 48.46
C LEU A 30 -46.74 23.62 47.24
N LYS A 31 -47.90 24.23 46.97
CA LYS A 31 -48.06 25.26 45.94
C LYS A 31 -47.79 26.63 46.55
N TRP A 32 -46.95 27.41 45.89
CA TRP A 32 -46.51 28.73 46.34
C TRP A 32 -46.74 29.76 45.25
N GLU A 33 -47.04 30.99 45.63
CA GLU A 33 -47.18 32.14 44.74
C GLU A 33 -46.35 33.30 45.27
N CYS A 34 -45.57 33.96 44.42
CA CYS A 34 -44.81 35.16 44.82
C CYS A 34 -45.61 36.43 44.56
N GLU A 35 -45.13 37.56 45.08
CA GLU A 35 -45.72 38.89 44.90
C GLU A 35 -45.96 39.29 43.43
N LEU A 36 -45.16 38.78 42.49
CA LEU A 36 -45.36 39.01 41.05
C LEU A 36 -46.37 38.04 40.41
N GLY A 37 -47.12 37.27 41.20
CA GLY A 37 -48.16 36.34 40.75
C GLY A 37 -47.65 35.03 40.15
N HIS A 38 -46.35 34.73 40.24
CA HIS A 38 -45.83 33.45 39.71
C HIS A 38 -46.13 32.31 40.66
N VAL A 39 -46.80 31.27 40.17
CA VAL A 39 -47.11 30.05 40.93
C VAL A 39 -46.11 28.94 40.64
N TRP A 40 -45.60 28.25 41.67
CA TRP A 40 -44.75 27.06 41.53
C TRP A 40 -44.94 26.05 42.66
N GLU A 41 -44.54 24.80 42.41
CA GLU A 41 -44.55 23.74 43.41
C GLU A 41 -43.15 23.49 43.97
N ALA A 42 -43.02 23.50 45.30
CA ALA A 42 -41.77 23.22 45.99
C ALA A 42 -42.02 22.64 47.38
N THR A 43 -41.07 21.87 47.89
CA THR A 43 -41.11 21.41 49.28
C THR A 43 -40.84 22.57 50.24
N LEU A 44 -41.37 22.45 51.47
CA LEU A 44 -41.16 23.46 52.53
C LEU A 44 -39.67 23.77 52.74
N SER A 45 -38.78 22.75 52.71
CA SER A 45 -37.34 22.96 52.87
C SER A 45 -36.72 23.84 51.78
N ASN A 46 -37.14 23.68 50.53
CA ASN A 46 -36.63 24.47 49.41
C ASN A 46 -37.07 25.93 49.49
N VAL A 47 -38.23 26.18 50.07
CA VAL A 47 -38.79 27.52 50.23
C VAL A 47 -38.26 28.21 51.49
N LYS A 48 -38.13 27.47 52.59
CA LYS A 48 -37.65 27.97 53.88
C LYS A 48 -36.15 28.24 53.88
N TYR A 49 -35.34 27.38 53.27
CA TYR A 49 -33.88 27.50 53.29
C TYR A 49 -33.26 27.78 51.91
N GLY A 50 -34.04 27.64 50.84
CA GLY A 50 -33.55 27.72 49.47
C GLY A 50 -34.03 28.95 48.71
N LYS A 51 -34.14 28.77 47.39
CA LYS A 51 -34.54 29.85 46.46
C LYS A 51 -36.06 29.98 46.48
N TRP A 52 -36.52 31.22 46.62
CA TRP A 52 -37.94 31.58 46.60
C TRP A 52 -38.58 31.35 45.22
N CYS A 53 -38.71 32.40 44.40
CA CYS A 53 -39.31 32.26 43.06
C CYS A 53 -38.24 31.91 42.00
N PRO A 54 -38.36 30.76 41.30
CA PRO A 54 -37.39 30.34 40.29
C PRO A 54 -37.43 31.20 39.01
N ILE A 55 -38.56 31.84 38.72
CA ILE A 55 -38.75 32.70 37.53
C ILE A 55 -38.05 34.04 37.76
N CYS A 56 -38.34 34.72 38.87
CA CYS A 56 -37.64 35.96 39.26
C CYS A 56 -36.12 35.75 39.40
N GLY A 57 -35.72 34.61 39.98
CA GLY A 57 -34.31 34.24 40.16
C GLY A 57 -33.53 33.97 38.86
N ARG A 58 -34.19 33.73 37.71
CA ARG A 58 -33.54 33.63 36.39
C ARG A 58 -33.34 35.00 35.76
N LYS A 59 -34.35 35.88 35.82
CA LYS A 59 -34.32 37.22 35.22
C LYS A 59 -33.17 38.07 35.80
N ASN A 60 -32.98 38.03 37.12
CA ASN A 60 -31.89 38.75 37.80
C ASN A 60 -30.48 38.22 37.50
N ARG A 61 -30.34 36.93 37.11
CA ARG A 61 -29.04 36.34 36.76
C ARG A 61 -28.55 36.73 35.35
N GLY A 62 -29.48 37.02 34.44
CA GLY A 62 -29.16 37.48 33.08
C GLY A 62 -28.67 38.93 33.03
N LEU A 63 -29.14 39.78 33.95
CA LEU A 63 -28.76 41.19 34.04
C LEU A 63 -27.33 41.38 34.59
N LYS A 64 -26.92 40.61 35.60
CA LYS A 64 -25.56 40.68 36.19
C LYS A 64 -24.40 40.23 35.29
N ARG A 65 -24.66 39.64 34.12
CA ARG A 65 -23.63 39.11 33.19
C ARG A 65 -23.40 39.96 31.94
N ARG A 66 -24.12 41.08 31.78
CA ARG A 66 -23.94 41.96 30.62
C ARG A 66 -22.80 42.94 30.92
N ASP A 67 -21.74 42.88 30.12
CA ASP A 67 -20.72 43.95 30.04
C ASP A 67 -21.36 45.29 29.63
N THR A 68 -20.68 46.41 29.89
CA THR A 68 -21.17 47.74 29.50
C THR A 68 -20.51 48.23 28.21
N LEU A 69 -21.10 49.27 27.62
CA LEU A 69 -20.50 49.94 26.47
C LEU A 69 -19.16 50.59 26.84
N GLU A 70 -19.01 51.16 28.05
CA GLU A 70 -17.74 51.74 28.50
C GLU A 70 -16.62 50.69 28.54
N ASN A 71 -16.93 49.45 28.96
CA ASN A 71 -15.97 48.36 28.94
C ASN A 71 -15.51 48.03 27.50
N MET A 72 -16.40 48.13 26.51
CA MET A 72 -16.06 47.86 25.11
C MET A 72 -15.26 49.01 24.50
N GLN A 73 -15.56 50.27 24.86
CA GLN A 73 -14.76 51.43 24.49
C GLN A 73 -13.35 51.36 25.09
N SER A 74 -13.24 51.03 26.37
CA SER A 74 -11.94 50.83 27.05
C SER A 74 -11.13 49.70 26.41
N LEU A 75 -11.79 48.61 26.01
CA LEU A 75 -11.16 47.50 25.30
C LEU A 75 -10.62 47.92 23.92
N ALA A 76 -11.34 48.80 23.21
CA ALA A 76 -10.88 49.33 21.94
C ALA A 76 -9.63 50.20 22.11
N VAL A 77 -9.62 51.08 23.11
CA VAL A 77 -8.46 51.94 23.44
C VAL A 77 -7.23 51.08 23.76
N LYS A 78 -7.40 50.04 24.59
CA LYS A 78 -6.31 49.10 24.93
C LYS A 78 -5.73 48.38 23.71
N LYS A 79 -6.50 48.22 22.63
CA LYS A 79 -6.07 47.58 21.38
C LYS A 79 -5.56 48.57 20.33
N GLY A 80 -5.43 49.86 20.69
CA GLY A 80 -4.98 50.91 19.78
C GLY A 80 -6.06 51.30 18.78
N GLY A 81 -7.25 51.64 19.26
CA GLY A 81 -8.37 52.10 18.44
C GLY A 81 -9.57 52.56 19.26
N GLU A 82 -10.72 52.73 18.62
CA GLU A 82 -11.96 53.21 19.21
C GLU A 82 -13.15 52.31 18.87
N CYS A 83 -14.13 52.24 19.78
CA CYS A 83 -15.43 51.62 19.53
C CYS A 83 -16.40 52.76 19.19
N ILE A 84 -16.90 52.79 17.95
CA ILE A 84 -17.74 53.88 17.42
C ILE A 84 -19.23 53.68 17.78
N SER A 85 -19.63 52.44 18.09
CA SER A 85 -21.02 52.15 18.42
C SER A 85 -21.48 52.91 19.66
N LYS A 86 -22.63 53.58 19.55
CA LYS A 86 -23.28 54.35 20.62
C LYS A 86 -24.14 53.51 21.57
N SER A 87 -24.37 52.23 21.24
CA SER A 87 -25.22 51.34 22.04
C SER A 87 -24.63 49.93 22.12
N TYR A 88 -24.85 49.26 23.25
CA TYR A 88 -24.39 47.89 23.49
C TYR A 88 -25.56 46.97 23.82
N GLN A 89 -25.84 46.02 22.93
CA GLN A 89 -26.96 45.08 23.07
C GLN A 89 -26.49 43.65 23.44
N GLY A 90 -25.22 43.50 23.84
CA GLY A 90 -24.64 42.24 24.31
C GLY A 90 -23.47 41.73 23.47
N ASN A 91 -22.74 40.75 24.02
CA ASN A 91 -21.44 40.29 23.51
C ASN A 91 -21.48 39.61 22.12
N ASN A 92 -22.67 39.26 21.63
CA ASN A 92 -22.89 38.55 20.36
C ASN A 92 -23.49 39.44 19.26
N LYS A 93 -23.76 40.72 19.55
CA LYS A 93 -24.20 41.69 18.55
C LYS A 93 -22.97 42.45 18.02
N TYR A 94 -23.02 42.84 16.76
CA TYR A 94 -21.93 43.57 16.13
C TYR A 94 -21.80 44.96 16.74
N LEU A 95 -20.56 45.37 17.00
CA LEU A 95 -20.19 46.76 17.21
C LEU A 95 -19.28 47.20 16.06
N GLU A 96 -19.21 48.49 15.85
CA GLU A 96 -18.32 49.16 14.93
C GLU A 96 -17.07 49.60 15.67
N TRP A 97 -15.92 49.18 15.14
CA TRP A 97 -14.60 49.42 15.69
C TRP A 97 -13.78 50.15 14.66
N LYS A 98 -12.88 50.99 15.13
CA LYS A 98 -11.90 51.67 14.29
C LYS A 98 -10.52 51.53 14.92
N CYS A 99 -9.51 51.27 14.11
CA CYS A 99 -8.14 51.14 14.60
C CYS A 99 -7.40 52.47 14.48
N GLN A 100 -6.17 52.51 15.01
CA GLN A 100 -5.26 53.64 14.89
C GLN A 100 -4.97 54.08 13.44
N GLU A 101 -5.03 53.16 12.48
CA GLU A 101 -4.90 53.45 11.03
C GLU A 101 -6.23 53.89 10.39
N ASN A 102 -7.23 54.29 11.19
CA ASN A 102 -8.57 54.74 10.79
C ASN A 102 -9.44 53.74 10.01
N HIS A 103 -9.05 52.47 9.91
CA HIS A 103 -9.90 51.45 9.31
C HIS A 103 -11.11 51.14 10.19
N ILE A 104 -12.32 51.23 9.63
CA ILE A 104 -13.58 50.91 10.30
C ILE A 104 -14.02 49.50 9.91
N TRP A 105 -14.43 48.68 10.88
CA TRP A 105 -15.01 47.36 10.62
C TRP A 105 -16.03 46.96 11.68
N GLN A 106 -16.94 46.08 11.29
CA GLN A 106 -17.91 45.47 12.20
C GLN A 106 -17.37 44.15 12.75
N ALA A 107 -17.40 44.00 14.08
CA ALA A 107 -17.04 42.76 14.77
C ALA A 107 -17.84 42.61 16.07
N THR A 108 -18.03 41.37 16.51
CA THR A 108 -18.65 41.14 17.81
C THR A 108 -17.65 41.36 18.94
N PRO A 109 -18.08 41.88 20.10
CA PRO A 109 -17.26 42.00 21.32
C PRO A 109 -16.48 40.74 21.68
N ASN A 110 -17.11 39.57 21.54
CA ASN A 110 -16.46 38.28 21.77
C ASN A 110 -15.26 38.04 20.85
N THR A 111 -15.34 38.46 19.59
CA THR A 111 -14.25 38.32 18.61
C THR A 111 -13.05 39.18 18.98
N ILE A 112 -13.32 40.40 19.44
CA ILE A 112 -12.31 41.35 19.91
C ILE A 112 -11.64 40.85 21.20
N LYS A 113 -12.43 40.38 22.16
CA LYS A 113 -11.94 39.77 23.42
C LYS A 113 -11.09 38.54 23.16
N ALA A 114 -11.43 37.74 22.15
CA ALA A 114 -10.64 36.58 21.71
C ALA A 114 -9.31 36.94 21.03
N GLY A 115 -9.00 38.23 20.85
CA GLY A 115 -7.71 38.72 20.40
C GLY A 115 -7.63 39.06 18.90
N LYS A 116 -8.71 38.85 18.13
CA LYS A 116 -8.77 39.30 16.73
C LYS A 116 -9.11 40.78 16.70
N TRP A 117 -8.30 41.57 16.01
CA TRP A 117 -8.47 43.03 15.90
C TRP A 117 -8.79 43.44 14.45
N CYS A 118 -8.27 44.59 14.01
CA CYS A 118 -8.49 45.12 12.67
C CYS A 118 -8.10 44.11 11.57
N PRO A 119 -9.06 43.67 10.74
CA PRO A 119 -8.80 42.70 9.67
C PRO A 119 -8.03 43.30 8.49
N ILE A 120 -8.05 44.63 8.33
CA ILE A 120 -7.33 45.35 7.28
C ILE A 120 -5.85 45.47 7.68
N CYS A 121 -5.54 46.08 8.84
CA CYS A 121 -4.17 46.12 9.36
C CYS A 121 -3.59 44.72 9.58
N GLY A 122 -4.42 43.75 10.00
CA GLY A 122 -4.01 42.35 10.12
C GLY A 122 -3.60 41.75 8.77
N ARG A 123 -4.36 42.02 7.70
CA ARG A 123 -4.01 41.63 6.33
C ARG A 123 -2.77 42.35 5.81
N GLU A 124 -2.61 43.63 6.09
CA GLU A 124 -1.43 44.40 5.68
C GLU A 124 -0.17 43.96 6.41
N LYS A 125 -0.23 43.73 7.73
CA LYS A 125 0.89 43.17 8.50
C LYS A 125 1.23 41.75 8.02
N ALA A 126 0.23 40.91 7.76
CA ALA A 126 0.45 39.58 7.17
C ALA A 126 1.00 39.66 5.73
N GLY A 127 0.54 40.63 4.94
CA GLY A 127 0.97 40.88 3.57
C GLY A 127 2.41 41.38 3.50
N LYS A 128 2.78 42.35 4.35
CA LYS A 128 4.17 42.83 4.52
C LYS A 128 5.09 41.71 5.01
N LYS A 129 4.66 40.90 5.99
CA LYS A 129 5.42 39.73 6.47
C LYS A 129 5.58 38.62 5.42
N ARG A 130 4.65 38.51 4.46
CA ARG A 130 4.69 37.55 3.34
C ARG A 130 5.39 38.10 2.09
N ARG A 131 5.66 39.41 2.03
CA ARG A 131 6.30 40.05 0.87
C ARG A 131 7.76 39.65 0.88
N LYS A 132 8.10 38.70 0.02
CA LYS A 132 9.46 38.24 -0.17
C LYS A 132 10.22 39.24 -1.05
N LEU A 133 11.52 39.35 -0.85
CA LEU A 133 12.43 40.18 -1.64
C LEU A 133 13.20 39.31 -2.65
N ILE A 134 13.89 39.95 -3.60
CA ILE A 134 14.78 39.22 -4.52
C ILE A 134 15.86 38.44 -3.75
N GLU A 135 16.33 38.99 -2.62
CA GLU A 135 17.27 38.35 -1.71
C GLU A 135 16.74 37.02 -1.15
N ASP A 136 15.43 36.92 -0.89
CA ASP A 136 14.81 35.67 -0.44
C ASP A 136 14.82 34.61 -1.56
N MET A 137 14.72 35.04 -2.83
CA MET A 137 14.76 34.16 -4.00
C MET A 137 16.20 33.70 -4.27
N GLN A 138 17.19 34.56 -4.04
CA GLN A 138 18.61 34.21 -4.10
C GLN A 138 18.97 33.17 -3.03
N LYS A 139 18.58 33.40 -1.77
CA LYS A 139 18.74 32.41 -0.68
C LYS A 139 18.03 31.09 -0.98
N LEU A 140 16.83 31.14 -1.59
CA LEU A 140 16.10 29.95 -2.01
C LEU A 140 16.86 29.17 -3.09
N ALA A 141 17.51 29.86 -4.03
CA ALA A 141 18.34 29.22 -5.03
C ALA A 141 19.59 28.58 -4.41
N GLU A 142 20.27 29.28 -3.51
CA GLU A 142 21.45 28.77 -2.79
C GLU A 142 21.11 27.50 -2.01
N LEU A 143 19.99 27.50 -1.30
CA LEU A 143 19.52 26.34 -0.54
C LEU A 143 19.19 25.12 -1.44
N LYS A 144 18.95 25.34 -2.73
CA LYS A 144 18.72 24.30 -3.74
C LYS A 144 19.97 23.96 -4.54
N GLY A 145 21.14 24.46 -4.13
CA GLY A 145 22.40 24.23 -4.84
C GLY A 145 22.43 24.97 -6.18
N GLY A 146 22.11 26.26 -6.19
CA GLY A 146 22.17 27.07 -7.40
C GLY A 146 22.05 28.57 -7.13
N ARG A 147 21.76 29.34 -8.17
CA ARG A 147 21.74 30.82 -8.12
C ARG A 147 20.49 31.35 -8.80
N CYS A 148 19.93 32.43 -8.25
CA CYS A 148 18.92 33.23 -8.93
C CYS A 148 19.65 34.38 -9.64
N LEU A 149 19.62 34.39 -10.97
CA LEU A 149 20.34 35.36 -11.80
C LEU A 149 19.56 36.67 -11.97
N SER A 150 18.24 36.63 -11.79
CA SER A 150 17.41 37.83 -11.84
C SER A 150 17.75 38.80 -10.70
N LYS A 151 17.84 40.10 -11.02
CA LYS A 151 18.10 41.18 -10.06
C LYS A 151 16.84 41.83 -9.50
N VAL A 152 15.69 41.60 -10.15
CA VAL A 152 14.40 42.22 -9.79
C VAL A 152 13.37 41.12 -9.53
N TYR A 153 12.62 41.25 -8.43
CA TYR A 153 11.52 40.35 -8.08
C TYR A 153 10.25 41.16 -7.82
N SER A 154 9.19 40.87 -8.58
CA SER A 154 7.89 41.51 -8.41
C SER A 154 6.94 40.65 -7.59
N ASN A 155 6.73 39.38 -7.96
CA ASN A 155 5.88 38.45 -7.22
C ASN A 155 6.17 36.98 -7.57
N MET A 156 5.50 36.06 -6.87
CA MET A 156 5.66 34.59 -7.00
C MET A 156 5.28 34.01 -8.37
N ASN A 157 4.57 34.77 -9.20
CA ASN A 157 4.10 34.39 -10.53
C ASN A 157 4.78 35.21 -11.63
N THR A 158 5.85 35.95 -11.30
CA THR A 158 6.73 36.55 -12.30
C THR A 158 7.91 35.60 -12.51
N ARG A 159 8.27 35.31 -13.75
CA ARG A 159 9.39 34.39 -14.02
C ARG A 159 10.70 35.04 -13.59
N LEU A 160 11.56 34.25 -12.95
CA LEU A 160 12.96 34.59 -12.70
C LEU A 160 13.84 33.60 -13.44
N GLU A 161 15.08 34.02 -13.69
CA GLU A 161 16.13 33.20 -14.27
C GLU A 161 16.92 32.52 -13.15
N TRP A 162 17.04 31.20 -13.24
CA TRP A 162 17.69 30.33 -12.25
C TRP A 162 18.82 29.56 -12.90
N GLU A 163 19.87 29.28 -12.13
CA GLU A 163 21.02 28.47 -12.52
C GLU A 163 21.23 27.37 -11.47
N CYS A 164 21.41 26.12 -11.87
CA CYS A 164 21.72 25.02 -10.93
C CYS A 164 23.23 24.83 -10.75
N GLN A 165 23.62 23.97 -9.82
CA GLN A 165 25.02 23.60 -9.57
C GLN A 165 25.75 23.10 -10.84
N GLU A 166 25.05 22.36 -11.70
CA GLU A 166 25.58 21.87 -12.99
C GLU A 166 25.62 22.95 -14.11
N GLY A 167 25.31 24.21 -13.80
CA GLY A 167 25.39 25.33 -14.75
C GLY A 167 24.18 25.52 -15.69
N HIS A 168 23.16 24.65 -15.64
CA HIS A 168 21.96 24.83 -16.48
C HIS A 168 21.16 26.07 -16.07
N ARG A 169 20.77 26.87 -17.06
CA ARG A 169 19.96 28.09 -16.88
C ARG A 169 18.54 27.89 -17.37
N TRP A 170 17.55 28.29 -16.58
CA TRP A 170 16.14 28.23 -16.99
C TRP A 170 15.28 29.32 -16.37
N SER A 171 14.22 29.66 -17.10
CA SER A 171 13.19 30.60 -16.67
C SER A 171 12.05 29.88 -15.95
N ALA A 172 11.82 30.20 -14.67
CA ALA A 172 10.74 29.59 -13.89
C ALA A 172 10.11 30.54 -12.88
N PHE A 173 8.85 30.24 -12.54
CA PHE A 173 8.16 30.95 -11.46
C PHE A 173 8.76 30.59 -10.10
N PRO A 174 9.03 31.57 -9.23
CA PRO A 174 9.52 31.34 -7.88
C PRO A 174 8.61 30.47 -7.02
N SER A 175 7.30 30.49 -7.26
CA SER A 175 6.34 29.57 -6.61
C SER A 175 6.65 28.10 -6.91
N ASN A 176 6.99 27.76 -8.15
CA ASN A 176 7.33 26.38 -8.54
C ASN A 176 8.63 25.92 -7.87
N VAL A 177 9.62 26.82 -7.84
CA VAL A 177 10.90 26.59 -7.18
C VAL A 177 10.72 26.37 -5.68
N SER A 178 9.95 27.24 -5.02
CA SER A 178 9.62 27.12 -3.60
C SER A 178 8.84 25.83 -3.30
N ASN A 179 8.00 25.36 -4.23
CA ASN A 179 7.22 24.14 -4.11
C ASN A 179 8.01 22.88 -4.51
N GLY A 180 9.33 22.99 -4.71
CA GLY A 180 10.23 21.85 -4.90
C GLY A 180 10.47 21.43 -6.36
N LYS A 181 9.93 22.15 -7.35
CA LYS A 181 10.30 21.96 -8.75
C LYS A 181 11.58 22.75 -9.03
N TRP A 182 12.69 22.04 -9.20
CA TRP A 182 14.00 22.62 -9.49
C TRP A 182 14.38 22.42 -10.97
N CYS A 183 15.67 22.51 -11.29
CA CYS A 183 16.24 22.42 -12.62
C CYS A 183 15.58 21.34 -13.50
N PRO A 184 14.89 21.74 -14.59
CA PRO A 184 14.18 20.81 -15.46
C PRO A 184 15.12 19.96 -16.33
N TYR A 185 16.35 20.44 -16.55
CA TYR A 185 17.40 19.73 -17.27
C TYR A 185 18.01 18.61 -16.42
N CYS A 186 18.38 18.91 -15.17
CA CYS A 186 18.88 17.88 -14.24
C CYS A 186 17.83 16.82 -13.88
N LYS A 187 16.53 17.15 -13.96
CA LYS A 187 15.43 16.18 -13.79
C LYS A 187 14.92 15.57 -15.11
N GLY A 188 15.60 15.79 -16.24
CA GLY A 188 15.39 15.07 -17.50
C GLY A 188 14.09 15.35 -18.25
N LYS A 189 13.47 16.54 -18.09
CA LYS A 189 12.17 16.87 -18.71
C LYS A 189 12.22 17.74 -19.96
N TYR A 190 13.38 18.24 -20.36
CA TYR A 190 13.57 18.99 -21.60
C TYR A 190 14.53 18.23 -22.51
N ARG A 191 14.11 18.02 -23.76
CA ARG A 191 14.81 17.28 -24.82
C ARG A 191 14.94 18.19 -26.05
N THR A 192 16.07 18.11 -26.75
CA THR A 192 16.41 18.88 -27.95
C THR A 192 16.14 18.07 -29.23
N LEU A 193 16.38 18.67 -30.40
CA LEU A 193 16.36 17.92 -31.66
C LEU A 193 17.49 16.89 -31.70
N GLU A 194 18.66 17.24 -31.15
CA GLU A 194 19.78 16.31 -30.94
C GLU A 194 19.34 15.11 -30.09
N ASP A 195 18.55 15.30 -29.03
CA ASP A 195 17.97 14.17 -28.29
C ASP A 195 17.04 13.27 -29.15
N MET A 196 16.34 13.82 -30.16
CA MET A 196 15.50 13.03 -31.07
C MET A 196 16.33 12.26 -32.10
N ARG A 197 17.46 12.85 -32.53
CA ARG A 197 18.43 12.20 -33.41
C ARG A 197 19.14 11.08 -32.67
N GLU A 198 19.61 11.35 -31.46
CA GLU A 198 20.14 10.33 -30.54
C GLU A 198 19.10 9.24 -30.27
N LEU A 199 17.81 9.57 -30.11
CA LEU A 199 16.76 8.55 -29.95
C LEU A 199 16.61 7.68 -31.21
N ALA A 200 16.61 8.27 -32.40
CA ALA A 200 16.48 7.51 -33.63
C ALA A 200 17.68 6.58 -33.83
N GLU A 201 18.89 7.10 -33.63
CA GLU A 201 20.13 6.33 -33.68
C GLU A 201 20.10 5.19 -32.66
N LEU A 202 19.64 5.47 -31.43
CA LEU A 202 19.46 4.46 -30.38
C LEU A 202 18.45 3.38 -30.77
N LYS A 203 17.41 3.72 -31.54
CA LYS A 203 16.38 2.80 -32.03
C LYS A 203 16.73 2.15 -33.37
N GLY A 204 17.98 2.29 -33.83
CA GLY A 204 18.48 1.67 -35.05
C GLY A 204 17.83 2.29 -36.29
N GLY A 205 17.75 3.62 -36.33
CA GLY A 205 17.12 4.36 -37.41
C GLY A 205 17.53 5.83 -37.43
N ASN A 206 16.88 6.62 -38.27
CA ASN A 206 17.18 8.04 -38.43
C ASN A 206 15.95 8.92 -38.20
N CYS A 207 16.15 10.05 -37.53
CA CYS A 207 15.17 11.13 -37.50
C CYS A 207 15.44 12.03 -38.70
N LEU A 208 14.61 11.91 -39.74
CA LEU A 208 14.77 12.67 -40.98
C LEU A 208 14.19 14.09 -40.88
N SER A 209 13.61 14.44 -39.74
CA SER A 209 13.01 15.75 -39.52
C SER A 209 14.08 16.76 -39.09
N LEU A 210 14.02 17.97 -39.66
CA LEU A 210 15.01 19.03 -39.42
C LEU A 210 14.64 19.97 -38.25
N GLU A 211 13.43 19.87 -37.71
CA GLU A 211 12.93 20.74 -36.64
C GLU A 211 12.14 19.94 -35.60
N PHE A 212 12.43 20.14 -34.31
CA PHE A 212 11.68 19.55 -33.20
C PHE A 212 10.96 20.64 -32.41
N LYS A 213 9.62 20.61 -32.48
CA LYS A 213 8.75 21.57 -31.77
C LYS A 213 8.26 21.01 -30.44
N SER A 214 7.77 19.77 -30.42
CA SER A 214 7.27 19.13 -29.21
C SER A 214 7.14 17.61 -29.37
N MET A 215 7.00 16.91 -28.24
CA MET A 215 6.84 15.45 -28.19
C MET A 215 5.57 14.93 -28.87
N THR A 216 4.54 15.77 -29.07
CA THR A 216 3.22 15.34 -29.57
C THR A 216 3.02 15.59 -31.06
N LYS A 217 3.96 16.27 -31.74
CA LYS A 217 3.92 16.49 -33.19
C LYS A 217 4.63 15.35 -33.90
N LYS A 218 4.11 14.91 -35.05
CA LYS A 218 4.73 13.83 -35.82
C LYS A 218 6.06 14.28 -36.42
N LEU A 219 7.03 13.38 -36.38
CA LEU A 219 8.27 13.47 -37.13
C LEU A 219 8.30 12.32 -38.14
N LEU A 220 9.14 12.45 -39.15
CA LEU A 220 9.44 11.42 -40.13
C LEU A 220 10.63 10.57 -39.66
N TRP A 221 10.45 9.25 -39.70
CA TRP A 221 11.41 8.28 -39.21
C TRP A 221 11.73 7.23 -40.27
N GLU A 222 12.91 6.67 -40.17
CA GLU A 222 13.40 5.58 -41.01
C GLU A 222 14.04 4.52 -40.11
N CYS A 223 13.73 3.24 -40.33
CA CYS A 223 14.38 2.14 -39.61
C CYS A 223 15.60 1.60 -40.38
N SER A 224 16.39 0.76 -39.71
CA SER A 224 17.56 0.09 -40.28
C SER A 224 17.28 -0.70 -41.57
N GLU A 225 16.07 -1.25 -41.70
CA GLU A 225 15.61 -2.00 -42.89
C GLU A 225 15.12 -1.08 -44.03
N GLY A 226 15.23 0.25 -43.87
CA GLY A 226 14.84 1.23 -44.89
C GLY A 226 13.34 1.55 -44.97
N HIS A 227 12.51 0.98 -44.09
CA HIS A 227 11.09 1.34 -44.03
C HIS A 227 10.93 2.76 -43.47
N ARG A 228 10.09 3.57 -44.11
CA ARG A 228 9.79 4.95 -43.71
C ARG A 228 8.35 5.08 -43.25
N TRP A 229 8.13 5.78 -42.15
CA TRP A 229 6.78 6.07 -41.64
C TRP A 229 6.75 7.34 -40.78
N GLU A 230 5.55 7.89 -40.61
CA GLU A 230 5.32 9.04 -39.75
C GLU A 230 4.75 8.65 -38.39
N SER A 231 5.34 9.18 -37.32
CA SER A 231 4.82 8.96 -35.96
C SER A 231 5.27 10.06 -34.99
N THR A 232 4.61 10.17 -33.84
CA THR A 232 4.95 11.17 -32.80
C THR A 232 6.10 10.68 -31.92
N PRO A 233 7.05 11.56 -31.52
CA PRO A 233 8.11 11.20 -30.57
C PRO A 233 7.55 10.59 -29.30
N ASN A 234 6.47 11.13 -28.72
CA ASN A 234 5.88 10.58 -27.50
C ASN A 234 5.38 9.14 -27.69
N SER A 235 4.82 8.79 -28.84
CA SER A 235 4.44 7.40 -29.14
C SER A 235 5.67 6.51 -29.25
N LEU A 236 6.79 7.00 -29.74
CA LEU A 236 8.01 6.21 -29.95
C LEU A 236 8.87 6.10 -28.68
N PHE A 237 8.85 7.11 -27.81
CA PHE A 237 9.43 7.06 -26.47
C PHE A 237 8.68 6.10 -25.54
N ASN A 238 7.35 5.96 -25.73
CA ASN A 238 6.50 5.18 -24.83
C ASN A 238 6.02 3.84 -25.42
N SER A 239 6.31 3.53 -26.68
CA SER A 239 5.94 2.26 -27.33
C SER A 239 7.15 1.36 -27.55
N ASP A 240 6.91 0.06 -27.46
CA ASP A 240 7.89 -0.98 -27.82
C ASP A 240 7.91 -1.28 -29.32
N THR A 241 6.94 -0.77 -30.09
CA THR A 241 6.86 -0.93 -31.54
C THR A 241 7.44 0.26 -32.28
N TRP A 242 8.41 -0.01 -33.17
CA TRP A 242 9.12 0.98 -33.99
C TRP A 242 8.48 1.09 -35.39
N CYS A 243 8.51 0.01 -36.19
CA CYS A 243 7.97 -0.03 -37.57
C CYS A 243 6.73 -0.95 -37.70
N PRO A 244 5.59 -0.49 -38.26
CA PRO A 244 4.35 -1.26 -38.37
C PRO A 244 4.31 -2.29 -39.51
N ILE A 245 5.12 -2.10 -40.56
CA ILE A 245 5.15 -3.00 -41.72
C ILE A 245 5.81 -4.33 -41.35
N CYS A 246 6.79 -4.28 -40.44
CA CYS A 246 7.40 -5.47 -39.85
C CYS A 246 6.41 -6.33 -39.03
N VAL A 247 5.13 -5.92 -38.87
CA VAL A 247 4.15 -6.56 -37.97
C VAL A 247 2.96 -7.28 -38.70
N GLY A 248 2.71 -7.06 -40.01
CA GLY A 248 1.98 -7.96 -40.97
C GLY A 248 0.42 -8.17 -40.94
N ASN A 249 -0.40 -7.45 -41.75
CA ASN A 249 -1.89 -7.60 -41.84
C ASN A 249 -2.54 -7.54 -43.29
N ALA A 250 -2.72 -8.64 -44.09
CA ALA A 250 -3.36 -8.66 -45.47
C ALA A 250 -4.16 -9.98 -45.93
N ARG A 251 -4.85 -10.04 -47.14
CA ARG A 251 -5.91 -11.03 -47.70
C ARG A 251 -5.46 -12.49 -48.13
N LYS A 252 -6.41 -13.48 -48.37
CA LYS A 252 -6.21 -14.98 -48.33
C LYS A 252 -6.95 -15.92 -49.39
N ASP A 253 -6.25 -16.67 -50.28
CA ASP A 253 -6.70 -17.61 -51.38
C ASP A 253 -6.20 -19.12 -51.35
N LEU A 254 -6.10 -19.89 -52.47
CA LEU A 254 -5.49 -21.25 -52.48
C LEU A 254 -3.98 -21.20 -52.20
N ALA A 255 -3.30 -20.17 -52.73
CA ALA A 255 -1.91 -19.89 -52.38
C ALA A 255 -1.79 -19.62 -50.87
N TYR A 256 -2.83 -19.04 -50.25
CA TYR A 256 -2.94 -18.93 -48.81
C TYR A 256 -3.18 -20.28 -48.12
N CYS A 257 -3.97 -21.21 -48.63
CA CYS A 257 -4.06 -22.54 -48.01
C CYS A 257 -2.71 -23.28 -48.10
N GLN A 258 -1.98 -23.14 -49.19
CA GLN A 258 -0.64 -23.68 -49.34
C GLN A 258 0.39 -22.95 -48.47
N SER A 259 0.28 -21.62 -48.32
CA SER A 259 1.11 -20.86 -47.39
C SER A 259 0.80 -21.23 -45.95
N LEU A 260 -0.47 -21.45 -45.61
CA LEU A 260 -0.93 -21.85 -44.29
C LEU A 260 -0.46 -23.26 -43.95
N ALA A 261 -0.44 -24.18 -44.93
CA ALA A 261 0.18 -25.48 -44.75
C ALA A 261 1.68 -25.36 -44.47
N ARG A 262 2.41 -24.56 -45.28
CA ARG A 262 3.85 -24.31 -45.08
C ARG A 262 4.13 -23.65 -43.74
N GLU A 263 3.31 -22.70 -43.32
CA GLU A 263 3.38 -22.02 -42.02
C GLU A 263 3.21 -23.02 -40.86
N LYS A 264 2.33 -24.01 -41.01
CA LYS A 264 2.15 -25.11 -40.04
C LYS A 264 3.14 -26.27 -40.26
N GLY A 265 4.19 -26.06 -41.05
CA GLY A 265 5.27 -27.01 -41.27
C GLY A 265 4.93 -28.15 -42.23
N GLY A 266 3.84 -28.09 -42.97
CA GLY A 266 3.40 -29.18 -43.83
C GLY A 266 2.99 -28.75 -45.24
N LYS A 267 2.24 -29.62 -45.92
CA LYS A 267 1.80 -29.43 -47.30
C LYS A 267 0.30 -29.69 -47.42
N CYS A 268 -0.39 -28.85 -48.20
CA CYS A 268 -1.76 -29.10 -48.60
C CYS A 268 -1.74 -30.03 -49.82
N ILE A 269 -2.27 -31.24 -49.70
CA ILE A 269 -2.25 -32.24 -50.79
C ILE A 269 -3.42 -32.01 -51.75
N SER A 270 -4.54 -31.53 -51.23
CA SER A 270 -5.73 -31.26 -52.04
C SER A 270 -5.49 -30.11 -53.04
N LYS A 271 -5.78 -30.36 -54.32
CA LYS A 271 -5.57 -29.39 -55.41
C LYS A 271 -6.77 -28.48 -55.69
N ASN A 272 -7.96 -28.83 -55.17
CA ASN A 272 -9.19 -28.08 -55.40
C ASN A 272 -9.65 -27.40 -54.10
N TYR A 273 -9.70 -26.07 -54.11
CA TYR A 273 -10.23 -25.25 -53.01
C TYR A 273 -11.53 -24.56 -53.45
N LYS A 274 -12.58 -24.75 -52.65
CA LYS A 274 -13.89 -24.10 -52.89
C LYS A 274 -14.26 -23.10 -51.79
N SER A 275 -13.98 -23.40 -50.52
CA SER A 275 -14.25 -22.50 -49.39
C SER A 275 -13.42 -22.87 -48.16
N VAL A 276 -13.37 -21.97 -47.16
CA VAL A 276 -12.63 -22.17 -45.90
C VAL A 276 -13.17 -23.32 -45.04
N ASP A 277 -14.42 -23.73 -45.25
CA ASP A 277 -15.11 -24.75 -44.43
C ASP A 277 -15.12 -26.15 -45.07
N MET A 278 -14.60 -26.30 -46.30
CA MET A 278 -14.46 -27.60 -46.95
C MET A 278 -13.26 -28.37 -46.38
N LYS A 279 -13.45 -29.65 -46.01
CA LYS A 279 -12.34 -30.49 -45.52
C LYS A 279 -11.37 -30.80 -46.65
N MET A 280 -10.10 -30.47 -46.45
CA MET A 280 -8.99 -30.74 -47.36
C MET A 280 -8.05 -31.77 -46.75
N LEU A 281 -7.26 -32.44 -47.59
CA LEU A 281 -6.23 -33.38 -47.19
C LEU A 281 -4.89 -32.64 -47.03
N TRP A 282 -4.26 -32.83 -45.87
CA TRP A 282 -3.02 -32.17 -45.45
C TRP A 282 -1.99 -33.21 -45.01
N GLU A 283 -0.73 -32.82 -45.08
CA GLU A 283 0.43 -33.58 -44.58
C GLU A 283 1.24 -32.67 -43.66
N CYS A 284 1.61 -33.09 -42.45
CA CYS A 284 2.46 -32.27 -41.56
C CYS A 284 3.97 -32.50 -41.81
N SER A 285 4.81 -31.69 -41.19
CA SER A 285 6.29 -31.81 -41.22
C SER A 285 6.78 -33.20 -40.84
N ASN A 286 6.05 -33.89 -39.96
CA ASN A 286 6.39 -35.20 -39.44
C ASN A 286 5.87 -36.35 -40.34
N GLY A 287 5.33 -36.02 -41.52
CA GLY A 287 4.88 -36.99 -42.53
C GLY A 287 3.45 -37.56 -42.34
N HIS A 288 2.72 -37.13 -41.30
CA HIS A 288 1.36 -37.61 -41.06
C HIS A 288 0.34 -36.98 -42.02
N LYS A 289 -0.52 -37.81 -42.64
CA LYS A 289 -1.60 -37.38 -43.54
C LYS A 289 -2.96 -37.38 -42.84
N PHE A 290 -3.70 -36.26 -42.90
CA PHE A 290 -4.99 -36.09 -42.20
C PHE A 290 -5.94 -35.12 -42.92
N LYS A 291 -7.26 -35.24 -42.67
CA LYS A 291 -8.32 -34.45 -43.34
C LYS A 291 -9.02 -33.48 -42.40
N ILE A 292 -8.87 -32.17 -42.60
CA ILE A 292 -9.52 -31.08 -41.82
C ILE A 292 -9.77 -29.82 -42.68
N THR A 293 -10.49 -28.81 -42.20
CA THR A 293 -10.84 -27.60 -43.00
C THR A 293 -9.76 -26.50 -42.91
N PRO A 294 -9.55 -25.69 -43.97
CA PRO A 294 -8.64 -24.53 -43.94
C PRO A 294 -8.94 -23.51 -42.83
N TYR A 295 -10.22 -23.34 -42.49
CA TYR A 295 -10.62 -22.51 -41.37
C TYR A 295 -10.08 -23.04 -40.04
N SER A 296 -10.24 -24.34 -39.76
CA SER A 296 -9.69 -24.97 -38.55
C SER A 296 -8.16 -24.87 -38.49
N VAL A 297 -7.48 -25.02 -39.63
CA VAL A 297 -6.03 -24.77 -39.74
C VAL A 297 -5.69 -23.33 -39.41
N SER A 298 -6.44 -22.37 -39.94
CA SER A 298 -6.24 -20.94 -39.69
C SER A 298 -6.48 -20.55 -38.23
N LYS A 299 -7.32 -21.33 -37.53
CA LYS A 299 -7.58 -21.20 -36.09
C LYS A 299 -6.60 -22.00 -35.23
N GLY A 300 -5.63 -22.70 -35.83
CA GLY A 300 -4.53 -23.36 -35.13
C GLY A 300 -4.69 -24.87 -34.93
N VAL A 301 -5.78 -25.47 -35.41
CA VAL A 301 -5.97 -26.93 -35.39
C VAL A 301 -5.24 -27.55 -36.57
N TRP A 302 -4.21 -28.35 -36.32
CA TRP A 302 -3.38 -28.96 -37.37
C TRP A 302 -3.46 -30.49 -37.35
N CYS A 303 -2.35 -31.16 -37.06
CA CYS A 303 -2.30 -32.61 -36.98
C CYS A 303 -2.76 -33.07 -35.58
N SER A 304 -3.88 -33.79 -35.49
CA SER A 304 -4.38 -34.35 -34.22
C SER A 304 -3.47 -35.42 -33.61
N ILE A 305 -2.64 -36.05 -34.44
CA ILE A 305 -1.58 -36.98 -33.99
C ILE A 305 -0.48 -36.18 -33.28
N CYS A 306 -0.11 -35.00 -33.79
CA CYS A 306 0.82 -34.10 -33.12
C CYS A 306 0.17 -33.33 -31.94
N SER A 307 -1.14 -33.06 -31.97
CA SER A 307 -1.81 -32.26 -30.94
C SER A 307 -2.25 -33.05 -29.70
N LYS A 308 -2.41 -34.39 -29.80
CA LYS A 308 -2.69 -35.25 -28.63
C LYS A 308 -1.46 -35.43 -27.71
N ASN A 309 -0.27 -35.00 -28.14
CA ASN A 309 1.02 -35.21 -27.46
C ASN A 309 1.41 -34.19 -26.37
N ILE A 310 0.51 -33.32 -25.91
CA ILE A 310 0.89 -32.29 -24.91
C ILE A 310 0.76 -32.77 -23.46
N ASN A 311 -0.06 -33.79 -23.14
CA ASN A 311 -0.35 -34.11 -21.73
C ASN A 311 0.07 -35.50 -21.23
N ASN A 312 0.47 -36.49 -22.04
CA ASN A 312 0.91 -37.80 -21.52
C ASN A 312 1.93 -38.49 -22.45
N LEU A 313 3.20 -38.06 -22.42
CA LEU A 313 4.31 -38.74 -23.14
C LEU A 313 5.03 -39.78 -22.27
N HIS A 314 4.43 -40.21 -21.17
CA HIS A 314 5.13 -41.02 -20.16
C HIS A 314 5.37 -42.45 -20.65
N GLU A 315 4.39 -43.04 -21.32
CA GLU A 315 4.50 -44.35 -21.98
C GLU A 315 5.53 -44.30 -23.13
N GLU A 316 5.52 -43.26 -23.96
CA GLU A 316 6.44 -43.10 -25.09
C GLU A 316 7.88 -42.86 -24.63
N LYS A 317 8.07 -42.13 -23.52
CA LYS A 317 9.39 -41.95 -22.90
C LYS A 317 9.94 -43.25 -22.34
N CYS A 318 9.10 -44.04 -21.65
CA CYS A 318 9.47 -45.37 -21.20
C CYS A 318 9.83 -46.25 -22.41
N ARG A 319 9.00 -46.28 -23.46
CA ARG A 319 9.30 -47.01 -24.70
C ARG A 319 10.66 -46.62 -25.28
N PHE A 320 10.93 -45.32 -25.43
CA PHE A 320 12.19 -44.82 -25.94
C PHE A 320 13.39 -45.27 -25.10
N ILE A 321 13.27 -45.30 -23.77
CA ILE A 321 14.32 -45.79 -22.87
C ILE A 321 14.60 -47.28 -23.16
N PHE A 322 13.56 -48.12 -23.21
CA PHE A 322 13.71 -49.54 -23.51
C PHE A 322 14.30 -49.78 -24.91
N GLU A 323 13.79 -49.09 -25.94
CA GLU A 323 14.30 -49.19 -27.30
C GLU A 323 15.75 -48.70 -27.42
N SER A 324 16.15 -47.68 -26.66
CA SER A 324 17.54 -47.19 -26.62
C SER A 324 18.49 -48.15 -25.92
N LEU A 325 18.04 -48.80 -24.83
CA LEU A 325 18.85 -49.74 -24.05
C LEU A 325 19.04 -51.07 -24.79
N PHE A 326 17.99 -51.58 -25.44
CA PHE A 326 17.99 -52.91 -26.07
C PHE A 326 18.18 -52.88 -27.59
N ARG A 327 18.05 -51.70 -28.23
CA ARG A 327 18.07 -51.53 -29.70
C ARG A 327 17.08 -52.42 -30.45
N LYS A 328 15.95 -52.73 -29.79
CA LYS A 328 14.84 -53.52 -30.33
C LYS A 328 13.52 -52.77 -30.11
N PRO A 329 12.54 -52.89 -31.01
CA PRO A 329 11.26 -52.18 -30.87
C PRO A 329 10.38 -52.80 -29.77
N PHE A 330 9.63 -51.96 -29.06
CA PHE A 330 8.65 -52.39 -28.05
C PHE A 330 7.24 -51.95 -28.47
N TYR A 331 6.38 -52.91 -28.81
CA TYR A 331 5.04 -52.63 -29.35
C TYR A 331 3.96 -52.68 -28.27
N LYS A 332 2.93 -51.86 -28.42
CA LYS A 332 1.73 -51.92 -27.57
C LYS A 332 0.92 -53.16 -27.96
N GLU A 333 0.64 -54.05 -27.01
CA GLU A 333 0.06 -55.37 -27.31
C GLU A 333 -1.10 -55.72 -26.39
N ARG A 334 -2.21 -56.19 -26.98
CA ARG A 334 -3.50 -56.47 -26.32
C ARG A 334 -3.85 -57.96 -26.29
N LYS A 335 -3.21 -58.76 -27.15
CA LYS A 335 -3.54 -60.17 -27.38
C LYS A 335 -2.67 -61.12 -26.55
N VAL A 336 -1.53 -60.64 -26.06
CA VAL A 336 -0.60 -61.47 -25.28
C VAL A 336 -1.23 -61.89 -23.95
N LEU A 337 -1.99 -61.02 -23.29
CA LEU A 337 -2.72 -61.36 -22.07
C LEU A 337 -4.19 -61.69 -22.45
N LYS A 338 -4.65 -62.91 -22.14
CA LYS A 338 -6.06 -63.31 -22.39
C LYS A 338 -7.00 -62.39 -21.59
N GLY A 339 -8.09 -61.92 -22.21
CA GLY A 339 -9.13 -61.12 -21.54
C GLY A 339 -9.05 -59.60 -21.73
N ASN A 340 -8.62 -59.10 -22.91
CA ASN A 340 -8.53 -57.67 -23.25
C ASN A 340 -7.60 -56.84 -22.35
N LEU A 341 -6.56 -57.45 -21.77
CA LEU A 341 -5.56 -56.74 -20.97
C LEU A 341 -4.41 -56.26 -21.87
N GLU A 342 -4.18 -54.96 -21.90
CA GLU A 342 -3.18 -54.30 -22.74
C GLU A 342 -1.89 -54.03 -21.96
N LEU A 343 -0.73 -54.29 -22.58
CA LEU A 343 0.60 -53.89 -22.12
C LEU A 343 1.07 -52.65 -22.90
N ASP A 344 1.68 -51.68 -22.21
CA ASP A 344 2.11 -50.40 -22.82
C ASP A 344 3.29 -50.56 -23.78
N GLY A 345 4.14 -51.56 -23.53
CA GLY A 345 5.16 -52.02 -24.47
C GLY A 345 5.62 -53.44 -24.15
N TYR A 346 5.70 -54.28 -25.17
CA TYR A 346 6.17 -55.66 -25.09
C TYR A 346 7.13 -55.97 -26.24
N ASN A 347 8.18 -56.73 -25.93
CA ASN A 347 9.09 -57.31 -26.90
C ASN A 347 9.11 -58.83 -26.73
N ALA A 348 8.68 -59.54 -27.78
CA ALA A 348 8.57 -61.01 -27.78
C ALA A 348 9.92 -61.74 -27.82
N GLU A 349 10.98 -61.10 -28.31
CA GLU A 349 12.31 -61.74 -28.38
C GLU A 349 13.07 -61.68 -27.05
N LEU A 350 12.68 -60.77 -26.16
CA LEU A 350 13.31 -60.56 -24.86
C LEU A 350 12.44 -61.05 -23.70
N ASP A 351 11.23 -61.53 -23.99
CA ASP A 351 10.18 -61.82 -23.00
C ASP A 351 10.06 -60.71 -21.94
N LEU A 352 10.08 -59.46 -22.40
CA LEU A 352 10.17 -58.26 -21.57
C LEU A 352 9.03 -57.30 -21.91
N ALA A 353 8.30 -56.87 -20.88
CA ALA A 353 7.21 -55.92 -20.97
C ALA A 353 7.40 -54.76 -19.97
N PHE A 354 6.80 -53.61 -20.26
CA PHE A 354 6.69 -52.52 -19.30
C PHE A 354 5.26 -51.96 -19.24
N GLU A 355 4.92 -51.39 -18.09
CA GLU A 355 3.71 -50.60 -17.87
C GLU A 355 4.01 -49.31 -17.11
N TYR A 356 3.39 -48.20 -17.54
CA TYR A 356 3.46 -46.92 -16.84
C TYR A 356 2.16 -46.69 -16.05
N ASN A 357 2.25 -46.80 -14.72
CA ASN A 357 1.08 -46.71 -13.87
C ASN A 357 0.86 -45.27 -13.40
N GLY A 358 -0.18 -44.62 -13.91
CA GLY A 358 -0.67 -43.30 -13.48
C GLY A 358 -1.20 -43.27 -12.04
N ILE A 359 -1.58 -42.09 -11.54
CA ILE A 359 -2.11 -41.91 -10.17
C ILE A 359 -3.34 -42.80 -9.89
N GLN A 360 -4.15 -43.06 -10.92
CA GLN A 360 -5.35 -43.91 -10.87
C GLN A 360 -5.06 -45.37 -10.45
N HIS A 361 -3.82 -45.85 -10.56
CA HIS A 361 -3.43 -47.20 -10.13
C HIS A 361 -3.05 -47.29 -8.64
N TYR A 362 -2.95 -46.15 -7.96
CA TYR A 362 -2.49 -46.08 -6.57
C TYR A 362 -3.52 -45.45 -5.64
N GLU A 363 -4.30 -44.49 -6.14
CA GLU A 363 -5.22 -43.69 -5.34
C GLU A 363 -6.54 -43.50 -6.08
N PHE A 364 -7.63 -43.42 -5.30
CA PHE A 364 -8.93 -43.06 -5.83
C PHE A 364 -8.92 -41.59 -6.31
N ASN A 365 -9.38 -41.35 -7.54
CA ASN A 365 -9.41 -40.02 -8.14
C ASN A 365 -10.73 -39.84 -8.89
N ASP A 366 -11.53 -38.84 -8.47
CA ASP A 366 -12.86 -38.54 -9.03
C ASP A 366 -12.86 -38.26 -10.54
N TYR A 367 -11.72 -37.89 -11.11
CA TYR A 367 -11.58 -37.67 -12.56
C TYR A 367 -11.47 -38.99 -13.35
N PHE A 368 -10.91 -40.04 -12.73
CA PHE A 368 -10.64 -41.33 -13.38
C PHE A 368 -11.56 -42.46 -12.90
N HIS A 369 -12.18 -42.32 -11.73
CA HIS A 369 -13.05 -43.32 -11.11
C HIS A 369 -14.41 -42.69 -10.78
N GLY A 370 -15.51 -43.36 -11.15
CA GLY A 370 -16.87 -42.88 -10.83
C GLY A 370 -17.31 -43.26 -9.42
N ASN A 371 -16.78 -44.36 -8.88
CA ASN A 371 -17.04 -44.83 -7.53
C ASN A 371 -15.85 -45.68 -7.01
N PHE A 372 -15.86 -46.02 -5.72
CA PHE A 372 -14.77 -46.79 -5.09
C PHE A 372 -14.62 -48.21 -5.66
N MET A 373 -15.70 -48.85 -6.13
CA MET A 373 -15.63 -50.17 -6.77
C MET A 373 -14.88 -50.13 -8.10
N ASP A 374 -14.92 -49.02 -8.85
CA ASP A 374 -14.15 -48.86 -10.09
C ASP A 374 -12.63 -48.88 -9.81
N PHE A 375 -12.21 -48.31 -8.68
CA PHE A 375 -10.82 -48.32 -8.22
C PHE A 375 -10.38 -49.71 -7.75
N GLU A 376 -11.23 -50.44 -7.01
CA GLU A 376 -10.95 -51.83 -6.63
C GLU A 376 -10.82 -52.73 -7.87
N SER A 377 -11.71 -52.56 -8.86
CA SER A 377 -11.63 -53.27 -10.14
C SER A 377 -10.36 -52.95 -10.93
N GLN A 378 -9.85 -51.71 -10.84
CA GLN A 378 -8.56 -51.34 -11.43
C GLN A 378 -7.39 -52.07 -10.74
N LEU A 379 -7.39 -52.15 -9.40
CA LEU A 379 -6.37 -52.88 -8.63
C LEU A 379 -6.41 -54.40 -8.90
N GLU A 380 -7.59 -54.98 -9.05
CA GLU A 380 -7.75 -56.40 -9.42
C GLU A 380 -7.20 -56.69 -10.82
N ARG A 381 -7.46 -55.81 -11.79
CA ARG A 381 -6.91 -55.94 -13.15
C ARG A 381 -5.38 -55.85 -13.15
N ASP A 382 -4.79 -54.94 -12.40
CA ASP A 382 -3.33 -54.81 -12.29
C ASP A 382 -2.68 -56.04 -11.65
N LYS A 383 -3.30 -56.62 -10.61
CA LYS A 383 -2.85 -57.88 -10.00
C LYS A 383 -2.92 -59.04 -11.01
N LYS A 384 -4.03 -59.13 -11.74
CA LYS A 384 -4.24 -60.18 -12.76
C LYS A 384 -3.21 -60.08 -13.89
N LYS A 385 -2.87 -58.87 -14.34
CA LYS A 385 -1.83 -58.66 -15.36
C LYS A 385 -0.48 -59.20 -14.90
N LYS A 386 -0.06 -58.89 -13.66
CA LYS A 386 1.21 -59.38 -13.10
C LYS A 386 1.26 -60.90 -13.07
N LEU A 387 0.22 -61.55 -12.56
CA LEU A 387 0.13 -63.01 -12.52
C LEU A 387 0.20 -63.64 -13.92
N LEU A 388 -0.53 -63.08 -14.89
CA LEU A 388 -0.52 -63.60 -16.27
C LEU A 388 0.82 -63.41 -16.97
N CYS A 389 1.57 -62.33 -16.66
CA CYS A 389 2.93 -62.17 -17.16
C CYS A 389 3.86 -63.22 -16.55
N GLU A 390 3.76 -63.48 -15.24
CA GLU A 390 4.54 -64.52 -14.53
C GLU A 390 4.25 -65.92 -15.09
N GLU A 391 2.98 -66.28 -15.30
CA GLU A 391 2.58 -67.56 -15.90
C GLU A 391 3.15 -67.77 -17.32
N LYS A 392 3.35 -66.69 -18.06
CA LYS A 392 3.89 -66.71 -19.43
C LYS A 392 5.40 -66.55 -19.51
N GLY A 393 6.09 -66.43 -18.37
CA GLY A 393 7.54 -66.16 -18.33
C GLY A 393 7.94 -64.76 -18.81
N ILE A 394 7.00 -63.82 -18.88
CA ILE A 394 7.26 -62.44 -19.32
C ILE A 394 7.70 -61.62 -18.11
N THR A 395 8.89 -61.04 -18.17
CA THR A 395 9.36 -60.09 -17.16
C THR A 395 8.64 -58.76 -17.32
N LEU A 396 7.80 -58.38 -16.36
CA LEU A 396 7.08 -57.10 -16.37
C LEU A 396 7.77 -56.05 -15.48
N ILE A 397 8.13 -54.90 -16.06
CA ILE A 397 8.65 -53.74 -15.35
C ILE A 397 7.54 -52.69 -15.19
N THR A 398 7.11 -52.44 -13.96
CA THR A 398 6.09 -51.42 -13.66
C THR A 398 6.75 -50.12 -13.23
N ILE A 399 6.53 -49.03 -13.98
CA ILE A 399 7.06 -47.70 -13.69
C ILE A 399 5.97 -46.85 -13.01
N PRO A 400 6.17 -46.40 -11.75
CA PRO A 400 5.17 -45.61 -11.03
C PRO A 400 5.13 -44.14 -11.49
N TYR A 401 3.94 -43.52 -11.43
CA TYR A 401 3.76 -42.12 -11.83
C TYR A 401 4.64 -41.12 -11.09
N LYS A 402 4.99 -41.45 -9.84
CA LYS A 402 5.84 -40.63 -8.95
C LYS A 402 7.23 -40.36 -9.55
N VAL A 403 7.67 -41.17 -10.52
CA VAL A 403 8.93 -40.96 -11.25
C VAL A 403 8.69 -39.99 -12.40
N GLU A 404 8.57 -38.70 -12.07
CA GLU A 404 8.21 -37.65 -13.04
C GLU A 404 9.37 -37.23 -13.96
N SER A 405 10.60 -37.22 -13.44
CA SER A 405 11.78 -36.71 -14.17
C SER A 405 12.31 -37.69 -15.21
N ASP A 406 12.89 -37.19 -16.31
CA ASP A 406 13.40 -38.04 -17.38
C ASP A 406 14.61 -38.83 -16.89
N LYS A 407 15.53 -38.18 -16.16
CA LYS A 407 16.65 -38.86 -15.50
C LYS A 407 16.20 -39.86 -14.44
N GLY A 408 15.13 -39.53 -13.71
CA GLY A 408 14.53 -40.43 -12.73
C GLY A 408 14.01 -41.72 -13.37
N LYS A 409 13.33 -41.62 -14.51
CA LYS A 409 12.84 -42.78 -15.27
C LYS A 409 13.99 -43.66 -15.75
N VAL A 410 15.04 -43.07 -16.32
CA VAL A 410 16.23 -43.83 -16.76
C VAL A 410 16.83 -44.60 -15.60
N ARG A 411 17.07 -43.92 -14.47
CA ARG A 411 17.65 -44.56 -13.28
C ARG A 411 16.77 -45.68 -12.75
N PHE A 412 15.47 -45.41 -12.60
CA PHE A 412 14.52 -46.41 -12.09
C PHE A 412 14.48 -47.65 -13.00
N ILE A 413 14.36 -47.47 -14.31
CA ILE A 413 14.33 -48.59 -15.27
C ILE A 413 15.64 -49.38 -15.22
N LYS A 414 16.80 -48.72 -15.21
CA LYS A 414 18.10 -49.40 -15.08
C LYS A 414 18.18 -50.22 -13.78
N ASP A 415 17.78 -49.63 -12.65
CA ASP A 415 17.81 -50.30 -11.35
C ASP A 415 16.84 -51.50 -11.27
N GLU A 416 15.64 -51.39 -11.85
CA GLU A 416 14.68 -52.50 -11.92
C GLU A 416 15.17 -53.64 -12.83
N LEU A 417 15.73 -53.32 -14.00
CA LEU A 417 16.30 -54.31 -14.92
C LEU A 417 17.45 -55.08 -14.27
N SER A 418 18.35 -54.38 -13.55
CA SER A 418 19.42 -55.01 -12.78
C SER A 418 18.89 -55.90 -11.66
N ARG A 419 17.84 -55.47 -10.93
CA ARG A 419 17.20 -56.30 -9.89
C ARG A 419 16.53 -57.56 -10.43
N LYS A 420 16.09 -57.54 -11.69
CA LYS A 420 15.55 -58.70 -12.40
C LYS A 420 16.62 -59.56 -13.09
N GLY A 421 17.91 -59.23 -12.91
CA GLY A 421 19.03 -60.00 -13.47
C GLY A 421 19.27 -59.77 -14.96
N ILE A 422 18.68 -58.74 -15.57
CA ILE A 422 18.86 -58.43 -16.99
C ILE A 422 20.12 -57.56 -17.15
N VAL A 423 21.12 -58.08 -17.87
CA VAL A 423 22.35 -57.36 -18.17
C VAL A 423 22.08 -56.32 -19.25
N ILE A 424 22.33 -55.06 -18.93
CA ILE A 424 22.17 -53.93 -19.86
C ILE A 424 23.52 -53.28 -20.15
N SER A 425 23.65 -52.73 -21.36
CA SER A 425 24.81 -51.92 -21.74
C SER A 425 24.75 -50.55 -21.05
N ASN A 426 25.90 -49.98 -20.65
CA ASN A 426 25.95 -48.66 -20.04
C ASN A 426 25.85 -47.55 -21.10
N VAL A 427 24.70 -47.50 -21.76
CA VAL A 427 24.39 -46.49 -22.77
C VAL A 427 23.81 -45.26 -22.08
N GLU A 428 24.36 -44.08 -22.41
CA GLU A 428 23.72 -42.81 -22.12
C GLU A 428 22.57 -42.58 -23.09
N ILE A 429 21.40 -42.25 -22.54
CA ILE A 429 20.20 -42.05 -23.34
C ILE A 429 20.22 -40.61 -23.83
N ASP A 430 20.45 -40.45 -25.14
CA ASP A 430 20.40 -39.17 -25.81
C ASP A 430 18.94 -38.73 -26.03
N TRP A 431 18.42 -37.97 -25.06
CA TRP A 431 17.08 -37.41 -25.13
C TRP A 431 16.89 -36.44 -26.31
N THR A 432 17.98 -35.89 -26.88
CA THR A 432 17.86 -35.03 -28.06
C THR A 432 17.32 -35.80 -29.26
N LEU A 433 17.51 -37.13 -29.34
CA LEU A 433 16.93 -37.99 -30.37
C LEU A 433 15.41 -38.17 -30.18
N PHE A 434 14.95 -38.35 -28.93
CA PHE A 434 13.53 -38.43 -28.61
C PHE A 434 12.79 -37.12 -28.90
N TYR A 435 13.41 -36.00 -28.52
CA TYR A 435 12.86 -34.66 -28.72
C TYR A 435 13.21 -34.07 -30.10
N ARG A 436 13.92 -34.79 -30.97
CA ARG A 436 14.26 -34.35 -32.33
C ARG A 436 12.97 -34.17 -33.14
N GLY A 437 12.69 -32.94 -33.58
CA GLY A 437 11.46 -32.61 -34.30
C GLY A 437 10.25 -32.30 -33.41
N TYR A 438 10.43 -32.28 -32.07
CA TYR A 438 9.49 -31.65 -31.14
C TYR A 438 9.91 -30.17 -30.94
N GLU A 439 8.97 -29.28 -30.62
CA GLU A 439 9.26 -27.91 -30.18
C GLU A 439 9.06 -27.69 -28.64
N PRO A 440 9.66 -28.47 -27.71
CA PRO A 440 9.46 -28.23 -26.27
C PRO A 440 9.96 -26.85 -25.82
N LEU A 441 10.94 -26.31 -26.56
CA LEU A 441 11.45 -24.95 -26.34
C LEU A 441 10.40 -23.89 -26.57
N LYS A 442 9.39 -24.11 -27.43
CA LYS A 442 8.38 -23.10 -27.73
C LYS A 442 7.51 -22.78 -26.52
N GLU A 443 7.06 -23.82 -25.80
CA GLU A 443 6.33 -23.66 -24.53
C GLU A 443 7.20 -22.94 -23.48
N LEU A 444 8.49 -23.27 -23.40
CA LEU A 444 9.43 -22.67 -22.45
C LEU A 444 9.76 -21.21 -22.80
N ILE A 445 9.89 -20.91 -24.09
CA ILE A 445 10.01 -19.55 -24.62
C ILE A 445 8.72 -18.77 -24.32
N GLU A 446 7.54 -19.37 -24.45
CA GLU A 446 6.27 -18.74 -24.07
C GLU A 446 6.14 -18.52 -22.57
N ILE A 447 6.58 -19.47 -21.72
CA ILE A 447 6.66 -19.28 -20.26
C ILE A 447 7.58 -18.11 -19.95
N ALA A 448 8.75 -18.06 -20.60
CA ALA A 448 9.68 -16.97 -20.43
C ALA A 448 9.05 -15.64 -20.85
N LYS A 449 8.42 -15.57 -22.03
CA LYS A 449 7.71 -14.39 -22.54
C LYS A 449 6.59 -13.94 -21.59
N ARG A 450 5.79 -14.86 -21.05
CA ARG A 450 4.74 -14.56 -20.04
C ARG A 450 5.30 -13.99 -18.75
N LYS A 451 6.53 -14.34 -18.40
CA LYS A 451 7.27 -13.78 -17.26
C LYS A 451 8.14 -12.58 -17.66
N ASN A 452 7.89 -12.03 -18.86
CA ASN A 452 8.63 -10.95 -19.50
C ASN A 452 10.13 -11.21 -19.57
N GLY A 453 10.53 -12.44 -19.80
CA GLY A 453 11.90 -12.86 -20.00
C GLY A 453 12.04 -13.77 -21.21
N GLU A 454 13.20 -14.40 -21.34
CA GLU A 454 13.59 -15.16 -22.52
C GLU A 454 14.33 -16.44 -22.11
N CYS A 455 14.17 -17.49 -22.91
CA CYS A 455 15.01 -18.67 -22.86
C CYS A 455 16.11 -18.50 -23.92
N LEU A 456 17.37 -18.54 -23.51
CA LEU A 456 18.54 -18.35 -24.37
C LEU A 456 19.07 -19.67 -24.95
N SER A 457 18.62 -20.81 -24.43
CA SER A 457 19.05 -22.12 -24.90
C SER A 457 18.37 -22.51 -26.21
N LEU A 458 19.18 -23.01 -27.16
CA LEU A 458 18.75 -23.41 -28.50
C LEU A 458 18.41 -24.89 -28.64
N ALA A 459 18.75 -25.70 -27.65
CA ALA A 459 18.48 -27.14 -27.61
C ALA A 459 17.76 -27.52 -26.31
N TYR A 460 16.88 -28.53 -26.39
CA TYR A 460 16.16 -29.07 -25.25
C TYR A 460 16.64 -30.49 -24.96
N ASP A 461 17.30 -30.65 -23.82
CA ASP A 461 17.85 -31.92 -23.35
C ASP A 461 17.04 -32.47 -22.16
N GLY A 462 15.72 -32.56 -22.34
CA GLY A 462 14.78 -33.07 -21.33
C GLY A 462 14.38 -32.07 -20.23
N VAL A 463 13.44 -32.50 -19.37
CA VAL A 463 12.84 -31.63 -18.33
C VAL A 463 13.83 -31.18 -17.25
N ASP A 464 14.92 -31.93 -17.10
CA ASP A 464 15.97 -31.71 -16.10
C ASP A 464 17.21 -31.01 -16.68
N GLY A 465 17.33 -30.93 -18.01
CA GLY A 465 18.43 -30.25 -18.70
C GLY A 465 18.51 -28.77 -18.29
N LYS A 466 19.72 -28.24 -18.11
CA LYS A 466 19.91 -26.83 -17.75
C LYS A 466 19.71 -25.96 -18.98
N LEU A 467 18.82 -24.97 -18.85
CA LEU A 467 18.65 -23.92 -19.85
C LEU A 467 19.07 -22.57 -19.26
N PHE A 468 19.49 -21.67 -20.15
CA PHE A 468 19.81 -20.29 -19.82
C PHE A 468 18.56 -19.43 -19.97
N TRP A 469 18.32 -18.55 -19.00
CA TRP A 469 17.13 -17.70 -18.92
C TRP A 469 17.54 -16.25 -18.69
N ARG A 470 16.78 -15.32 -19.27
CA ARG A 470 16.90 -13.89 -19.05
C ARG A 470 15.56 -13.33 -18.57
N CYS A 471 15.53 -12.40 -17.62
CA CYS A 471 14.27 -11.80 -17.16
C CYS A 471 14.07 -10.39 -17.72
N LYS A 472 12.91 -9.79 -17.43
CA LYS A 472 12.59 -8.41 -17.83
C LYS A 472 13.65 -7.39 -17.44
N GLN A 473 14.29 -7.62 -16.29
CA GLN A 473 15.33 -6.72 -15.76
C GLN A 473 16.72 -7.05 -16.32
N GLY A 474 16.82 -7.90 -17.36
CA GLY A 474 18.06 -8.25 -18.04
C GLY A 474 18.94 -9.25 -17.29
N HIS A 475 18.53 -9.73 -16.12
CA HIS A 475 19.30 -10.72 -15.37
C HIS A 475 19.32 -12.06 -16.10
N VAL A 476 20.50 -12.61 -16.33
CA VAL A 476 20.70 -13.95 -16.91
C VAL A 476 21.01 -14.96 -15.81
N TRP A 477 20.40 -16.14 -15.85
CA TRP A 477 20.67 -17.25 -14.92
C TRP A 477 20.40 -18.62 -15.55
N GLU A 478 20.94 -19.68 -14.96
CA GLU A 478 20.71 -21.06 -15.37
C GLU A 478 19.62 -21.74 -14.52
N SER A 479 18.70 -22.46 -15.15
CA SER A 479 17.68 -23.26 -14.45
C SER A 479 17.11 -24.36 -15.33
N SER A 480 16.55 -25.41 -14.73
CA SER A 480 15.90 -26.47 -15.51
C SER A 480 14.44 -26.12 -15.85
N PRO A 481 13.92 -26.59 -17.01
CA PRO A 481 12.51 -26.46 -17.38
C PRO A 481 11.54 -26.85 -16.26
N TYR A 482 11.83 -27.93 -15.55
CA TYR A 482 11.02 -28.38 -14.41
C TYR A 482 10.88 -27.33 -13.30
N GLN A 483 11.99 -26.72 -12.89
CA GLN A 483 11.99 -25.69 -11.82
C GLN A 483 11.23 -24.43 -12.25
N ILE A 484 11.38 -24.05 -13.52
CA ILE A 484 10.67 -22.92 -14.12
C ILE A 484 9.16 -23.19 -14.18
N LYS A 485 8.74 -24.39 -14.58
CA LYS A 485 7.32 -24.80 -14.58
C LYS A 485 6.73 -24.87 -13.18
N LYS A 486 7.50 -25.26 -12.16
CA LYS A 486 7.09 -25.19 -10.74
C LYS A 486 6.93 -23.76 -10.19
N GLY A 487 7.31 -22.74 -10.96
CA GLY A 487 7.08 -21.33 -10.61
C GLY A 487 8.33 -20.58 -10.12
N SER A 488 9.49 -21.23 -10.06
CA SER A 488 10.76 -20.53 -9.82
C SER A 488 11.10 -19.65 -11.02
N TRP A 489 11.64 -18.46 -10.76
CA TRP A 489 12.03 -17.51 -11.81
C TRP A 489 13.32 -16.78 -11.40
N CYS A 490 13.51 -15.55 -11.88
CA CYS A 490 14.69 -14.75 -11.65
C CYS A 490 15.00 -14.55 -10.14
N PRO A 491 16.18 -14.98 -9.67
CA PRO A 491 16.60 -14.83 -8.27
C PRO A 491 16.82 -13.36 -7.88
N ARG A 492 17.25 -12.51 -8.83
CA ARG A 492 17.44 -11.07 -8.60
C ARG A 492 16.11 -10.33 -8.48
N CYS A 493 15.15 -10.58 -9.38
CA CYS A 493 13.83 -9.92 -9.31
C CYS A 493 12.97 -10.39 -8.13
N SER A 494 13.15 -11.62 -7.66
CA SER A 494 12.49 -12.12 -6.45
C SER A 494 13.10 -11.57 -5.16
N GLY A 495 14.13 -10.72 -5.25
CA GLY A 495 14.82 -10.14 -4.10
C GLY A 495 15.72 -11.13 -3.35
N ARG A 496 15.90 -12.35 -3.89
CA ARG A 496 16.80 -13.36 -3.33
C ARG A 496 18.28 -12.99 -3.57
N GLN A 497 18.57 -12.14 -4.55
CA GLN A 497 19.92 -11.64 -4.84
C GLN A 497 19.90 -10.10 -4.98
N LYS A 498 20.59 -9.39 -4.08
CA LYS A 498 20.62 -7.91 -3.94
C LYS A 498 21.95 -7.31 -4.41
N THR A 499 21.95 -6.01 -4.72
CA THR A 499 23.09 -5.24 -5.26
C THR A 499 23.47 -4.04 -4.39
N ILE A 500 24.56 -3.34 -4.69
CA ILE A 500 24.95 -2.12 -3.98
C ILE A 500 24.00 -0.96 -4.28
N GLU A 501 23.47 -0.91 -5.50
CA GLU A 501 22.46 0.07 -5.93
C GLU A 501 21.16 -0.10 -5.13
N ASP A 502 20.79 -1.34 -4.79
CA ASP A 502 19.65 -1.61 -3.91
C ASP A 502 19.88 -1.04 -2.50
N MET A 503 21.12 -1.03 -2.01
CA MET A 503 21.47 -0.48 -0.70
C MET A 503 21.52 1.05 -0.72
N GLN A 504 21.97 1.66 -1.82
CA GLN A 504 21.93 3.10 -2.02
C GLN A 504 20.48 3.61 -2.08
N LYS A 505 19.59 2.93 -2.81
CA LYS A 505 18.15 3.24 -2.83
C LYS A 505 17.51 3.07 -1.46
N LEU A 506 17.88 2.03 -0.72
CA LEU A 506 17.42 1.83 0.65
C LEU A 506 17.83 3.00 1.56
N ALA A 507 19.05 3.51 1.40
CA ALA A 507 19.51 4.66 2.16
C ALA A 507 18.72 5.93 1.82
N GLU A 508 18.48 6.17 0.53
CA GLU A 508 17.69 7.30 0.04
C GLU A 508 16.25 7.26 0.58
N LEU A 509 15.62 6.09 0.55
CA LEU A 509 14.26 5.89 1.07
C LEU A 509 14.15 6.16 2.57
N LYS A 510 15.24 5.95 3.33
CA LYS A 510 15.33 6.27 4.75
C LYS A 510 15.80 7.71 5.01
N GLY A 511 15.92 8.52 3.95
CA GLY A 511 16.31 9.92 4.01
C GLY A 511 17.79 10.07 4.34
N GLY A 512 18.66 9.33 3.65
CA GLY A 512 20.11 9.39 3.77
C GLY A 512 20.83 8.81 2.56
N ILE A 513 22.12 8.49 2.68
CA ILE A 513 22.99 8.07 1.58
C ILE A 513 23.80 6.86 2.04
N CYS A 514 23.96 5.85 1.18
CA CYS A 514 24.93 4.77 1.38
C CYS A 514 26.26 5.22 0.75
N LEU A 515 27.31 5.35 1.55
CA LEU A 515 28.64 5.79 1.11
C LEU A 515 29.50 4.63 0.60
N SER A 516 29.08 3.38 0.79
CA SER A 516 29.79 2.22 0.26
C SER A 516 29.56 2.05 -1.24
N THR A 517 30.60 1.62 -1.94
CA THR A 517 30.62 1.39 -3.40
C THR A 517 30.47 -0.08 -3.78
N GLU A 518 30.57 -1.01 -2.83
CA GLU A 518 30.48 -2.46 -3.07
C GLU A 518 29.55 -3.17 -2.09
N TYR A 519 28.84 -4.20 -2.57
CA TYR A 519 27.95 -5.05 -1.78
C TYR A 519 28.26 -6.53 -2.05
N VAL A 520 28.67 -7.24 -1.00
CA VAL A 520 28.99 -8.67 -1.07
C VAL A 520 27.78 -9.52 -0.66
N ASN A 521 27.21 -9.24 0.52
CA ASN A 521 26.07 -9.95 1.08
C ASN A 521 25.40 -9.13 2.20
N ASN A 522 24.30 -9.63 2.77
CA ASN A 522 23.52 -8.89 3.78
C ASN A 522 24.17 -8.80 5.18
N SER A 523 25.32 -9.45 5.37
CA SER A 523 26.04 -9.54 6.66
C SER A 523 27.31 -8.69 6.71
N THR A 524 27.82 -8.23 5.57
CA THR A 524 28.97 -7.30 5.51
C THR A 524 28.51 -5.87 5.80
N LYS A 525 29.23 -5.14 6.66
CA LYS A 525 28.89 -3.75 7.03
C LYS A 525 29.05 -2.82 5.84
N LEU A 526 28.10 -1.89 5.67
CA LEU A 526 28.20 -0.75 4.77
C LEU A 526 28.23 0.55 5.58
N ARG A 527 28.70 1.64 4.96
CA ARG A 527 28.77 2.97 5.55
C ARG A 527 27.57 3.81 5.09
N TRP A 528 26.90 4.47 6.03
CA TRP A 528 25.63 5.18 5.81
C TRP A 528 25.71 6.61 6.35
N GLN A 529 24.95 7.53 5.76
CA GLN A 529 24.79 8.91 6.20
C GLN A 529 23.31 9.27 6.25
N CYS A 530 22.84 10.04 7.24
CA CYS A 530 21.44 10.47 7.32
C CYS A 530 21.23 11.90 6.80
N SER A 531 19.98 12.30 6.63
CA SER A 531 19.57 13.65 6.21
C SER A 531 20.02 14.77 7.15
N LYS A 532 20.34 14.46 8.41
CA LYS A 532 20.94 15.42 9.35
C LYS A 532 22.48 15.44 9.30
N GLY A 533 23.09 14.70 8.38
CA GLY A 533 24.53 14.67 8.13
C GLY A 533 25.33 13.65 8.94
N HIS A 534 24.70 12.88 9.85
CA HIS A 534 25.44 11.90 10.67
C HIS A 534 25.85 10.67 9.85
N ILE A 535 27.11 10.24 10.00
CA ILE A 535 27.70 9.07 9.33
C ILE A 535 27.89 7.91 10.32
N TRP A 536 27.55 6.67 9.94
CA TRP A 536 27.76 5.46 10.76
C TRP A 536 27.88 4.18 9.91
N ASP A 537 28.44 3.12 10.50
CA ASP A 537 28.58 1.80 9.84
C ASP A 537 27.52 0.81 10.35
N ALA A 538 26.84 0.11 9.44
CA ALA A 538 25.80 -0.87 9.79
C ALA A 538 25.64 -1.95 8.71
N ILE A 539 25.19 -3.15 9.10
CA ILE A 539 24.91 -4.23 8.16
C ILE A 539 23.58 -3.99 7.41
N PRO A 540 23.51 -4.26 6.10
CA PRO A 540 22.30 -4.16 5.28
C PRO A 540 21.06 -4.82 5.87
N ALA A 541 21.21 -6.02 6.45
CA ALA A 541 20.10 -6.74 7.07
C ALA A 541 19.42 -5.94 8.21
N SER A 542 20.19 -5.23 9.03
CA SER A 542 19.66 -4.44 10.16
C SER A 542 18.93 -3.19 9.66
N VAL A 543 19.52 -2.53 8.64
CA VAL A 543 18.94 -1.34 8.01
C VAL A 543 17.61 -1.65 7.34
N GLN A 544 17.52 -2.80 6.64
CA GLN A 544 16.29 -3.28 6.02
C GLN A 544 15.20 -3.61 7.05
N LYS A 545 15.57 -4.16 8.21
CA LYS A 545 14.64 -4.48 9.31
C LYS A 545 14.09 -3.26 10.04
N GLY A 546 14.62 -2.07 9.79
CA GLY A 546 14.06 -0.80 10.25
C GLY A 546 14.98 0.06 11.10
N THR A 547 16.13 -0.47 11.53
CA THR A 547 17.13 0.32 12.27
C THR A 547 17.74 1.37 11.35
N TRP A 548 17.87 2.60 11.82
CA TRP A 548 18.43 3.71 11.03
C TRP A 548 19.43 4.51 11.86
N CYS A 549 19.64 5.78 11.49
CA CYS A 549 20.58 6.67 12.15
C CYS A 549 20.37 6.71 13.68
N PRO A 550 21.37 6.27 14.46
CA PRO A 550 21.25 6.23 15.91
C PRO A 550 21.02 7.63 16.52
N ASN A 551 21.66 8.65 15.95
CA ASN A 551 21.54 10.04 16.42
C ASN A 551 20.16 10.67 16.15
N CYS A 552 19.43 10.20 15.13
CA CYS A 552 18.11 10.73 14.77
C CYS A 552 16.95 9.98 15.44
N ASN A 553 17.10 8.66 15.64
CA ASN A 553 16.01 7.79 16.09
C ASN A 553 15.93 7.63 17.62
N GLY A 554 16.49 8.58 18.38
CA GLY A 554 16.40 8.60 19.84
C GLY A 554 17.56 7.95 20.59
N ASN A 555 18.57 7.40 19.92
CA ASN A 555 19.85 7.08 20.54
C ASN A 555 20.81 8.28 20.47
N LYS A 556 20.26 9.48 20.64
CA LYS A 556 21.06 10.67 20.91
C LYS A 556 21.59 10.51 22.34
N GLN A 557 22.91 10.47 22.50
CA GLN A 557 23.48 10.56 23.83
C GLN A 557 23.28 11.99 24.34
N TYR A 558 22.49 12.12 25.41
CA TYR A 558 22.26 13.40 26.06
C TYR A 558 23.29 13.62 27.16
N SER A 559 23.78 14.85 27.28
CA SER A 559 24.64 15.31 28.37
C SER A 559 23.83 16.01 29.47
N LEU A 560 24.46 16.28 30.62
CA LEU A 560 23.85 17.09 31.68
C LEU A 560 23.49 18.50 31.18
N VAL A 561 24.32 19.09 30.32
CA VAL A 561 24.11 20.44 29.76
C VAL A 561 22.83 20.48 28.93
N ASP A 562 22.54 19.42 28.16
CA ASP A 562 21.30 19.30 27.41
C ASP A 562 20.07 19.32 28.36
N MET A 563 20.16 18.66 29.52
CA MET A 563 19.08 18.63 30.51
C MET A 563 18.81 19.99 31.15
N ILE A 564 19.86 20.77 31.42
CA ILE A 564 19.74 22.13 31.95
C ILE A 564 19.02 23.04 30.93
N ASN A 565 19.39 22.94 29.65
CA ASN A 565 18.77 23.75 28.61
C ASN A 565 17.29 23.38 28.39
N ILE A 566 16.95 22.10 28.38
CA ILE A 566 15.55 21.63 28.27
C ILE A 566 14.71 22.13 29.45
N ALA A 567 15.27 22.20 30.65
CA ALA A 567 14.56 22.75 31.79
C ALA A 567 14.27 24.25 31.60
N ARG A 568 15.27 25.02 31.15
CA ARG A 568 15.13 26.46 30.91
C ARG A 568 14.09 26.79 29.83
N GLU A 569 14.08 26.04 28.74
CA GLU A 569 13.08 26.19 27.67
C GLU A 569 11.64 26.00 28.17
N ARG A 570 11.45 25.18 29.21
CA ARG A 570 10.15 24.94 29.85
C ARG A 570 9.89 25.86 31.04
N ASN A 571 10.62 26.98 31.12
CA ASN A 571 10.59 27.92 32.22
C ASN A 571 10.77 27.22 33.58
N GLY A 572 11.79 26.36 33.68
CA GLY A 572 12.16 25.67 34.90
C GLY A 572 13.67 25.45 34.97
N GLU A 573 14.08 24.69 35.98
CA GLU A 573 15.50 24.49 36.30
C GLU A 573 15.78 23.01 36.56
N CYS A 574 16.89 22.50 36.01
CA CYS A 574 17.45 21.21 36.41
C CYS A 574 18.39 21.46 37.59
N ILE A 575 18.05 20.91 38.76
CA ILE A 575 18.78 21.14 40.02
C ILE A 575 19.92 20.13 40.18
N SER A 576 19.83 18.97 39.52
CA SER A 576 20.89 17.96 39.59
C SER A 576 22.15 18.42 38.87
N ILE A 577 23.30 18.22 39.53
CA ILE A 577 24.65 18.56 39.03
C ILE A 577 25.40 17.37 38.42
N GLU A 578 24.80 16.18 38.44
CA GLU A 578 25.41 14.95 37.92
C GLU A 578 24.40 14.21 37.01
N TYR A 579 24.86 13.72 35.86
CA TYR A 579 24.07 12.97 34.89
C TYR A 579 24.72 11.62 34.61
N LYS A 580 24.03 10.53 34.96
CA LYS A 580 24.54 9.17 34.76
C LYS A 580 24.04 8.57 33.45
N ASN A 581 22.72 8.53 33.26
CA ASN A 581 22.08 8.03 32.05
C ASN A 581 20.61 8.48 31.95
N PHE A 582 19.98 8.18 30.82
CA PHE A 582 18.64 8.65 30.47
C PHE A 582 17.52 8.09 31.36
N ALA A 583 17.79 7.01 32.09
CA ALA A 583 16.87 6.33 33.00
C ALA A 583 17.06 6.74 34.48
N SER A 584 18.20 7.32 34.84
CA SER A 584 18.47 7.83 36.19
C SER A 584 17.66 9.10 36.48
N LYS A 585 17.06 9.22 37.66
CA LYS A 585 16.21 10.38 37.99
C LYS A 585 17.06 11.61 38.30
N LEU A 586 16.71 12.74 37.68
CA LEU A 586 17.21 14.07 38.06
C LEU A 586 16.14 14.82 38.85
N LYS A 587 16.56 15.83 39.62
CA LYS A 587 15.68 16.77 40.32
C LYS A 587 15.44 18.00 39.45
N TRP A 588 14.18 18.36 39.30
CA TRP A 588 13.69 19.45 38.44
C TRP A 588 12.83 20.41 39.25
N ARG A 589 12.82 21.69 38.87
CA ARG A 589 11.96 22.73 39.43
C ARG A 589 11.20 23.44 38.29
N CYS A 590 9.91 23.70 38.45
CA CYS A 590 9.15 24.49 37.46
C CYS A 590 9.05 25.96 37.87
N ASN A 591 8.60 26.84 36.98
CA ASN A 591 8.37 28.27 37.26
C ASN A 591 7.44 28.55 38.45
N ARG A 592 6.55 27.63 38.83
CA ARG A 592 5.68 27.76 40.02
C ARG A 592 6.36 27.31 41.31
N GLY A 593 7.65 26.97 41.26
CA GLY A 593 8.47 26.57 42.42
C GLY A 593 8.36 25.10 42.82
N HIS A 594 7.48 24.30 42.22
CA HIS A 594 7.37 22.88 42.55
C HIS A 594 8.64 22.11 42.15
N VAL A 595 9.19 21.34 43.09
CA VAL A 595 10.37 20.49 42.87
C VAL A 595 9.94 19.03 42.81
N TRP A 596 10.41 18.28 41.81
CA TRP A 596 10.14 16.85 41.69
C TRP A 596 11.32 16.08 41.09
N ALA A 597 11.35 14.77 41.33
CA ALA A 597 12.31 13.86 40.73
C ALA A 597 11.69 13.14 39.52
N ALA A 598 12.33 13.22 38.36
CA ALA A 598 11.88 12.57 37.13
C ALA A 598 13.08 12.18 36.25
N THR A 599 12.88 11.17 35.40
CA THR A 599 13.94 10.71 34.49
C THR A 599 14.05 11.66 33.28
N PRO A 600 15.28 11.94 32.81
CA PRO A 600 15.56 12.64 31.55
C PRO A 600 14.71 12.13 30.39
N ALA A 601 14.57 10.81 30.27
CA ALA A 601 13.72 10.18 29.25
C ALA A 601 12.28 10.69 29.29
N SER A 602 11.68 10.73 30.47
CA SER A 602 10.29 11.18 30.63
C SER A 602 10.12 12.68 30.33
N ILE A 603 11.12 13.48 30.68
CA ILE A 603 11.12 14.92 30.48
C ILE A 603 11.23 15.25 28.99
N VAL A 604 12.19 14.64 28.30
CA VAL A 604 12.37 14.76 26.84
C VAL A 604 11.11 14.29 26.10
N ALA A 605 10.52 13.16 26.52
CA ALA A 605 9.28 12.64 25.95
C ALA A 605 8.05 13.54 26.17
N GLY A 606 8.18 14.64 26.93
CA GLY A 606 7.14 15.66 27.07
C GLY A 606 6.44 15.69 28.42
N SER A 607 6.77 14.79 29.35
CA SER A 607 6.27 14.88 30.72
C SER A 607 6.93 16.06 31.45
N TRP A 608 6.16 16.74 32.30
CA TRP A 608 6.67 17.84 33.12
C TRP A 608 6.03 17.77 34.51
N CYS A 609 5.92 18.91 35.21
CA CYS A 609 5.34 18.98 36.54
C CYS A 609 3.90 18.45 36.58
N LYS A 610 3.68 17.30 37.24
CA LYS A 610 2.37 16.66 37.36
C LYS A 610 1.37 17.46 38.20
N GLU A 611 1.87 18.21 39.19
CA GLU A 611 1.03 19.11 39.99
C GLU A 611 0.46 20.24 39.14
N CYS A 612 1.18 20.69 38.10
CA CYS A 612 0.66 21.65 37.12
C CYS A 612 -0.31 21.02 36.10
N LEU A 613 -0.40 19.68 36.01
CA LEU A 613 -1.19 18.94 35.01
C LEU A 613 -2.46 18.29 35.59
N LYS A 614 -2.71 18.38 36.89
CA LYS A 614 -3.95 17.86 37.50
C LYS A 614 -5.17 18.58 36.88
N PRO A 615 -6.19 17.86 36.41
CA PRO A 615 -7.38 18.48 35.84
C PRO A 615 -8.05 19.36 36.89
N SER A 616 -8.32 20.59 36.52
CA SER A 616 -9.07 21.52 37.36
C SER A 616 -10.57 21.29 37.18
N ILE A 617 -11.38 21.84 38.08
CA ILE A 617 -12.84 21.86 37.89
C ILE A 617 -13.22 22.59 36.59
N GLU A 618 -12.41 23.54 36.14
CA GLU A 618 -12.60 24.25 34.87
C GLU A 618 -12.47 23.32 33.66
N ASP A 619 -11.61 22.30 33.73
CA ASP A 619 -11.47 21.29 32.67
C ASP A 619 -12.69 20.38 32.59
N ALA A 620 -13.27 20.02 33.73
CA ALA A 620 -14.55 19.30 33.79
C ALA A 620 -15.69 20.13 33.19
N MET A 621 -15.73 21.44 33.48
CA MET A 621 -16.71 22.36 32.90
C MET A 621 -16.56 22.50 31.38
N LYS A 622 -15.33 22.53 30.84
CA LYS A 622 -15.10 22.55 29.39
C LYS A 622 -15.59 21.28 28.69
N ILE A 623 -15.37 20.11 29.28
CA ILE A 623 -15.80 18.82 28.71
C ILE A 623 -17.32 18.71 28.70
N ALA A 624 -17.99 19.19 29.75
CA ALA A 624 -19.44 19.22 29.80
C ALA A 624 -20.02 20.00 28.60
N ARG A 625 -19.45 21.19 28.34
CA ARG A 625 -19.90 22.06 27.24
C ARG A 625 -19.74 21.40 25.88
N LYS A 626 -18.70 20.59 25.69
CA LYS A 626 -18.46 19.86 24.44
C LYS A 626 -19.56 18.85 24.12
N TYR A 627 -20.18 18.25 25.13
CA TYR A 627 -21.32 17.33 24.97
C TYR A 627 -22.68 18.05 25.08
N GLY A 628 -22.68 19.38 24.93
CA GLY A 628 -23.89 20.21 24.94
C GLY A 628 -24.48 20.41 26.33
N GLY A 629 -23.67 20.34 27.40
CA GLY A 629 -24.18 20.53 28.74
C GLY A 629 -23.16 21.05 29.77
N GLU A 630 -23.39 20.85 31.06
CA GLU A 630 -22.68 21.59 32.11
C GLU A 630 -22.26 20.72 33.29
N CYS A 631 -21.03 20.93 33.78
CA CYS A 631 -20.58 20.40 35.06
C CYS A 631 -20.99 21.42 36.13
N LEU A 632 -21.79 20.97 37.09
CA LEU A 632 -22.42 21.79 38.13
C LEU A 632 -21.68 21.71 39.47
N SER A 633 -20.66 20.87 39.58
CA SER A 633 -19.80 20.80 40.76
C SER A 633 -18.86 22.01 40.79
N GLY A 634 -18.69 22.62 41.97
CA GLY A 634 -17.88 23.83 42.17
C GLY A 634 -16.41 23.59 42.50
N SER A 635 -16.05 22.35 42.85
CA SER A 635 -14.67 21.91 43.08
C SER A 635 -14.51 20.48 42.57
N TYR A 636 -13.29 20.16 42.16
CA TYR A 636 -12.88 18.81 41.75
C TYR A 636 -11.79 18.35 42.70
N ILE A 637 -12.10 17.33 43.49
CA ILE A 637 -11.24 16.85 44.57
C ILE A 637 -10.29 15.78 44.02
N ASP A 638 -10.84 14.73 43.40
CA ASP A 638 -10.07 13.64 42.80
C ASP A 638 -10.82 12.96 41.63
N SER A 639 -10.19 11.98 41.00
CA SER A 639 -10.72 11.29 39.82
C SER A 639 -11.87 10.32 40.07
N ILE A 640 -12.17 9.98 41.33
CA ILE A 640 -13.24 9.06 41.71
C ILE A 640 -14.46 9.81 42.26
N SER A 641 -14.30 11.09 42.58
CA SER A 641 -15.35 12.01 42.96
C SER A 641 -16.37 12.18 41.84
N LYS A 642 -17.65 11.90 42.14
CA LYS A 642 -18.74 12.09 41.19
C LYS A 642 -19.03 13.58 41.04
N LEU A 643 -19.04 14.05 39.80
CA LEU A 643 -19.42 15.42 39.47
C LEU A 643 -20.88 15.42 38.98
N LYS A 644 -21.59 16.53 39.21
CA LYS A 644 -22.96 16.69 38.72
C LYS A 644 -22.91 17.23 37.30
N TRP A 645 -23.55 16.54 36.37
CA TRP A 645 -23.60 16.88 34.96
C TRP A 645 -25.03 17.14 34.53
N ARG A 646 -25.20 18.03 33.58
CA ARG A 646 -26.47 18.28 32.91
C ARG A 646 -26.27 18.17 31.42
N CYS A 647 -27.12 17.48 30.68
CA CYS A 647 -27.11 17.48 29.21
C CYS A 647 -28.04 18.55 28.65
N GLU A 648 -28.04 18.70 27.34
CA GLU A 648 -28.83 19.69 26.60
C GLU A 648 -30.34 19.52 26.80
N SER A 649 -30.83 18.27 26.89
CA SER A 649 -32.23 17.95 27.21
C SER A 649 -32.59 18.20 28.69
N GLY A 650 -31.65 18.73 29.48
CA GLY A 650 -31.86 19.18 30.85
C GLY A 650 -31.77 18.08 31.91
N HIS A 651 -31.60 16.82 31.52
CA HIS A 651 -31.38 15.73 32.46
C HIS A 651 -30.11 15.98 33.28
N VAL A 652 -30.22 15.91 34.60
CA VAL A 652 -29.09 16.03 35.52
C VAL A 652 -28.78 14.65 36.08
N TRP A 653 -27.51 14.26 36.06
CA TRP A 653 -27.05 13.02 36.67
C TRP A 653 -25.68 13.22 37.31
N GLU A 654 -25.33 12.33 38.23
CA GLU A 654 -24.01 12.29 38.83
C GLU A 654 -23.15 11.22 38.15
N SER A 655 -21.93 11.60 37.76
CA SER A 655 -20.97 10.67 37.17
C SER A 655 -19.56 11.18 37.40
N ILE A 656 -18.59 10.27 37.47
CA ILE A 656 -17.17 10.65 37.57
C ILE A 656 -16.69 11.25 36.23
N LEU A 657 -15.75 12.20 36.30
CA LEU A 657 -15.19 12.89 35.13
C LEU A 657 -14.65 11.92 34.06
N GLY A 658 -14.10 10.78 34.50
CA GLY A 658 -13.60 9.74 33.60
C GLY A 658 -14.68 9.09 32.73
N ASN A 659 -15.90 8.89 33.23
CA ASN A 659 -16.99 8.26 32.47
C ASN A 659 -17.55 9.19 31.40
N ILE A 660 -17.60 10.48 31.71
CA ILE A 660 -17.97 11.53 30.76
C ILE A 660 -16.94 11.65 29.64
N LYS A 661 -15.63 11.59 29.97
CA LYS A 661 -14.55 11.58 28.97
C LYS A 661 -14.66 10.40 28.00
N ARG A 662 -15.16 9.24 28.46
CA ARG A 662 -15.38 8.03 27.64
C ARG A 662 -16.71 8.03 26.86
N GLY A 663 -17.41 9.17 26.80
CA GLY A 663 -18.61 9.34 25.97
C GLY A 663 -19.91 8.80 26.57
N ARG A 664 -19.90 8.29 27.82
CA ARG A 664 -21.12 7.92 28.54
C ARG A 664 -21.72 9.17 29.16
N TRP A 665 -22.40 9.94 28.32
CA TRP A 665 -22.97 11.23 28.65
C TRP A 665 -24.28 11.07 29.44
N CYS A 666 -25.45 11.22 28.82
CA CYS A 666 -26.73 11.17 29.55
C CYS A 666 -27.36 9.77 29.50
N PRO A 667 -27.52 9.08 30.65
CA PRO A 667 -28.11 7.74 30.70
C PRO A 667 -29.60 7.74 30.32
N ILE A 668 -30.34 8.83 30.59
CA ILE A 668 -31.76 8.96 30.27
C ILE A 668 -31.97 9.16 28.76
N CYS A 669 -31.18 10.05 28.13
CA CYS A 669 -31.23 10.22 26.67
C CYS A 669 -30.80 8.94 25.94
N ASN A 670 -29.82 8.20 26.48
CA ASN A 670 -29.42 6.92 25.92
C ASN A 670 -30.50 5.83 26.09
N GLY A 671 -31.21 5.82 27.23
CA GLY A 671 -32.29 4.86 27.48
C GLY A 671 -33.49 5.04 26.55
N LEU A 672 -33.87 6.28 26.24
CA LEU A 672 -34.97 6.59 25.29
C LEU A 672 -34.60 6.19 23.86
N LYS A 673 -33.35 6.44 23.45
CA LYS A 673 -32.84 5.99 22.14
C LYS A 673 -32.81 4.47 21.99
N ASN A 674 -32.64 3.74 23.09
CA ASN A 674 -32.62 2.28 23.08
C ASN A 674 -34.02 1.65 23.11
N LYS A 675 -35.04 2.32 23.68
CA LYS A 675 -36.45 1.85 23.66
C LYS A 675 -37.15 2.07 22.33
N GLN A 676 -36.70 3.03 21.51
CA GLN A 676 -37.20 3.24 20.14
C GLN A 676 -36.57 2.29 19.09
N LYS A 677 -35.59 1.48 19.49
CA LYS A 677 -34.87 0.52 18.63
C LYS A 677 -35.24 -0.95 18.91
N LYS A 678 -36.12 -1.20 19.87
CA LYS A 678 -36.78 -2.48 20.13
C LYS A 678 -38.23 -2.33 19.72
#